data_AF-A0A8K0PQG5-F1
#
_entry.id   AF-A0A8K0PQG5-F1
#
_cell.length_a   1.000
_cell.length_b   1.000
_cell.length_c   1.000
_cell.angle_alpha   90.00
_cell.angle_beta   90.00
_cell.angle_gamma   90.00
#
_symmetry.space_group_name_H-M   'P 1'
#
loop_
_entity.id
_entity.type
_entity.pdbx_description
1 polymer ?
#
loop_
_entity_poly.entity_id
_entity_poly.type
_entity_poly.pdbx_seq_one_letter_code
_entity_poly.pdbx_strand_id
1 'polypeptide(L)'
;MAQHLTALCAIASFLWLAHSLEDHQIIEQPRLSSLLVLFIAAFASYAASFCSVWLPGTNGRFDDDRAPLKAKRVNLPKKPRRYFFPSLVLCVILRLEVFHRVSLDLQCSTPGVEAFLPLFILGYELLPGRRARSGNGDDEETLDDMGMTIIDAARAWFTESKASLCVSIIMLTIGTYLVSSRDPGSTFFCSTQDRRIVVVLFQWIGLVLDAAIAILLWRILAWARSTKSRLRTLSGMLVAAALGTGLLYRASRFFLPTTPMTYQFRGLDSLYIFDVIVDGLAFSTSIISTSLLATEGSPLSLVGIITFLFGLAQAIQLTALTGTWENISPGTVYIGLILVCIGFSFFVYTNNIESVVFMHRAFVVIILVIITIVATIYTPIKALQVTEKHPLIKTIYDARIAADRWLVRATVSDSLPVAVREYKDRHSGRDPPPNFDAWYEFATQRRSVVIDHFAQMEEDILPFWGVLPSKVREAVRHAAAEPDMALLRIQGGKIEHNLPPSSPYKPVIDDLIELIGGFVQHLSDMEFAVNLNERPRVLAPRDDVQRAVKSASWKRVSKLLPRSVDIQGDMPAAQPPNDGESPAEEYFTPVTALREMTALTCAPGTRGRAGTHWDVRDICVSCARPQSQQLYLANWQLSQGLCHQSDLFRLHSFHMTPPEVRPLQELLPVFSRAKTTSYSDILIPLRRISEPAEPTTEDFEMKYKRLFWRGKVDRYGTSHELVRGGHQERLVHTLNNPASSEKTVLLLPQKKTLRYEQVPTADINELFPIDVAFSEYNACKDAAASQTGIDDTCNKDAAAEFHKKPQDEETLRHKYVMVVDGDNGPSPEVLRTLRSNSVPFYASIFKEWYSERLLPWIHFVPIDLRFHALHSTVVYFMGLQKRDGRMLNGREVEMEDRQDDGKWIAEQGKRWAEKAIRREDMEVYLFRLLLEWGRIVAENRDEIGFELAKGN
;
A
#
# COMPACT_ATOMS: atom_id res chain seq x y z
N MET A 1 -40.46 -2.83 -15.26
CA MET A 1 -40.02 -2.31 -13.94
C MET A 1 -39.15 -3.32 -13.18
N ALA A 2 -39.62 -4.54 -12.86
CA ALA A 2 -38.86 -5.54 -12.12
C ALA A 2 -37.51 -5.95 -12.78
N GLN A 3 -37.46 -6.07 -14.11
CA GLN A 3 -36.23 -6.39 -14.86
C GLN A 3 -35.17 -5.27 -14.82
N HIS A 4 -35.60 -4.01 -14.90
CA HIS A 4 -34.70 -2.86 -14.78
C HIS A 4 -34.10 -2.75 -13.39
N LEU A 5 -34.91 -3.04 -12.35
CA LEU A 5 -34.43 -3.10 -10.97
C LEU A 5 -33.36 -4.18 -10.81
N THR A 6 -33.55 -5.37 -11.38
CA THR A 6 -32.52 -6.42 -11.33
C THR A 6 -31.23 -6.05 -12.06
N ALA A 7 -31.31 -5.34 -13.19
CA ALA A 7 -30.12 -4.84 -13.89
C ALA A 7 -29.37 -3.78 -13.05
N LEU A 8 -30.09 -2.87 -12.41
CA LEU A 8 -29.50 -1.89 -11.50
C LEU A 8 -28.85 -2.56 -10.28
N CYS A 9 -29.50 -3.55 -9.67
CA CYS A 9 -28.90 -4.32 -8.57
C CYS A 9 -27.64 -5.07 -9.01
N ALA A 10 -27.60 -5.65 -10.22
CA ALA A 10 -26.41 -6.32 -10.75
C ALA A 10 -25.24 -5.35 -10.92
N ILE A 11 -25.50 -4.17 -11.51
CA ILE A 11 -24.46 -3.16 -11.72
C ILE A 11 -23.99 -2.58 -10.38
N ALA A 12 -24.91 -2.19 -9.51
CA ALA A 12 -24.58 -1.60 -8.22
C ALA A 12 -23.80 -2.57 -7.32
N SER A 13 -24.21 -3.85 -7.26
CA SER A 13 -23.48 -4.87 -6.49
C SER A 13 -22.13 -5.22 -7.11
N PHE A 14 -22.01 -5.24 -8.44
CA PHE A 14 -20.72 -5.42 -9.11
C PHE A 14 -19.76 -4.25 -8.85
N LEU A 15 -20.23 -3.01 -8.98
CA LEU A 15 -19.43 -1.82 -8.68
C LEU A 15 -19.02 -1.77 -7.20
N TRP A 16 -19.92 -2.15 -6.29
CA TRP A 16 -19.60 -2.29 -4.88
C TRP A 16 -18.49 -3.32 -4.66
N LEU A 17 -18.61 -4.52 -5.22
CA LEU A 17 -17.59 -5.57 -5.06
C LEU A 17 -16.25 -5.15 -5.68
N ALA A 18 -16.27 -4.51 -6.85
CA ALA A 18 -15.06 -4.00 -7.48
C ALA A 18 -14.35 -2.97 -6.61
N HIS A 19 -15.11 -2.05 -6.00
CA HIS A 19 -14.57 -1.06 -5.08
C HIS A 19 -14.13 -1.68 -3.74
N SER A 20 -14.96 -2.57 -3.17
CA SER A 20 -14.68 -3.22 -1.88
C SER A 20 -13.40 -4.06 -1.93
N LEU A 21 -13.14 -4.74 -3.05
CA LEU A 21 -11.93 -5.53 -3.22
C LEU A 21 -10.65 -4.68 -3.12
N GLU A 22 -10.68 -3.39 -3.44
CA GLU A 22 -9.51 -2.50 -3.31
C GLU A 22 -9.15 -2.17 -1.86
N ASP A 23 -10.12 -2.24 -0.95
CA ASP A 23 -10.01 -1.64 0.39
C ASP A 23 -10.06 -2.66 1.56
N HIS A 24 -10.33 -3.96 1.37
CA HIS A 24 -10.67 -4.88 2.51
C HIS A 24 -9.81 -6.17 2.67
N GLN A 25 -9.79 -6.70 3.90
CA GLN A 25 -8.99 -7.85 4.40
C GLN A 25 -9.35 -9.23 3.84
N ILE A 26 -10.44 -9.35 3.07
CA ILE A 26 -10.98 -10.65 2.60
C ILE A 26 -9.93 -11.45 1.80
N ILE A 27 -8.98 -10.76 1.17
CA ILE A 27 -7.92 -11.33 0.32
C ILE A 27 -6.78 -11.96 1.14
N GLU A 28 -6.63 -11.64 2.43
CA GLU A 28 -5.56 -12.20 3.27
C GLU A 28 -5.80 -13.68 3.61
N GLN A 29 -7.07 -14.09 3.74
CA GLN A 29 -7.47 -15.48 3.97
C GLN A 29 -8.42 -15.98 2.88
N PRO A 30 -7.97 -16.07 1.61
CA PRO A 30 -8.86 -16.23 0.46
C PRO A 30 -9.68 -17.53 0.52
N ARG A 31 -9.13 -18.60 1.09
CA ARG A 31 -9.82 -19.89 1.26
C ARG A 31 -10.89 -19.85 2.35
N LEU A 32 -10.64 -19.19 3.48
CA LEU A 32 -11.65 -19.04 4.55
C LEU A 32 -12.74 -18.06 4.13
N SER A 33 -12.34 -16.91 3.61
CA SER A 33 -13.22 -15.89 3.06
C SER A 33 -14.14 -16.42 1.97
N SER A 34 -13.61 -17.13 0.97
CA SER A 34 -14.43 -17.71 -0.10
C SER A 34 -15.45 -18.72 0.42
N LEU A 35 -15.09 -19.55 1.42
CA LEU A 35 -16.03 -20.45 2.07
C LEU A 35 -17.18 -19.68 2.74
N LEU A 36 -16.86 -18.66 3.54
CA LEU A 36 -17.85 -17.87 4.26
C LEU A 36 -18.76 -17.09 3.31
N VAL A 37 -18.19 -16.42 2.30
CA VAL A 37 -18.93 -15.68 1.27
C VAL A 37 -19.86 -16.60 0.48
N LEU A 38 -19.40 -17.79 0.06
CA LEU A 38 -20.24 -18.77 -0.62
C LEU A 38 -21.38 -19.27 0.29
N PHE A 39 -21.11 -19.48 1.57
CA PHE A 39 -22.12 -19.93 2.54
C PHE A 39 -23.20 -18.86 2.78
N ILE A 40 -22.80 -17.61 2.97
CA ILE A 40 -23.72 -16.46 3.13
C ILE A 40 -24.54 -16.28 1.86
N ALA A 41 -23.92 -16.35 0.68
CA ALA A 41 -24.63 -16.24 -0.59
C ALA A 41 -25.60 -17.39 -0.83
N ALA A 42 -25.26 -18.61 -0.38
CA ALA A 42 -26.16 -19.75 -0.44
C ALA A 42 -27.40 -19.56 0.44
N PHE A 43 -27.20 -19.06 1.67
CA PHE A 43 -28.29 -18.76 2.60
C PHE A 43 -29.18 -17.63 2.08
N ALA A 44 -28.59 -16.52 1.62
CA ALA A 44 -29.32 -15.39 1.05
C ALA A 44 -30.13 -15.80 -0.19
N SER A 45 -29.55 -16.63 -1.07
CA SER A 45 -30.27 -17.20 -2.24
C SER A 45 -31.44 -18.09 -1.83
N TYR A 46 -31.29 -18.88 -0.76
CA TYR A 46 -32.36 -19.70 -0.23
C TYR A 46 -33.47 -18.85 0.39
N ALA A 47 -33.11 -17.83 1.17
CA ALA A 47 -34.03 -16.87 1.77
C ALA A 47 -34.83 -16.11 0.69
N ALA A 48 -34.15 -15.62 -0.35
CA ALA A 48 -34.78 -14.96 -1.50
C ALA A 48 -35.80 -15.87 -2.22
N SER A 49 -35.65 -17.20 -2.15
CA SER A 49 -36.61 -18.13 -2.75
C SER A 49 -38.01 -18.07 -2.09
N PHE A 50 -38.11 -17.67 -0.82
CA PHE A 50 -39.39 -17.45 -0.14
C PHE A 50 -40.10 -16.18 -0.63
N CYS A 51 -39.33 -15.15 -0.99
CA CYS A 51 -39.83 -13.88 -1.54
C CYS A 51 -39.90 -13.87 -3.08
N SER A 52 -39.83 -15.02 -3.74
CA SER A 52 -39.79 -15.16 -5.21
C SER A 52 -40.98 -14.55 -5.96
N VAL A 53 -42.08 -14.22 -5.28
CA VAL A 53 -43.23 -13.48 -5.83
C VAL A 53 -42.87 -12.04 -6.22
N TRP A 54 -41.89 -11.44 -5.54
CA TRP A 54 -41.46 -10.05 -5.76
C TRP A 54 -40.28 -9.93 -6.74
N LEU A 55 -39.76 -11.06 -7.22
CA LEU A 55 -38.65 -11.11 -8.17
C LEU A 55 -39.16 -11.33 -9.60
N PRO A 56 -38.46 -10.81 -10.63
CA PRO A 56 -38.88 -11.02 -12.02
C PRO A 56 -38.88 -12.50 -12.40
N GLY A 57 -39.92 -12.92 -13.13
CA GLY A 57 -40.09 -14.27 -13.65
C GLY A 57 -41.47 -14.87 -13.37
N THR A 58 -41.84 -15.91 -14.13
CA THR A 58 -43.14 -16.58 -14.00
C THR A 58 -43.13 -17.59 -12.84
N ASN A 59 -44.09 -17.47 -11.92
CA ASN A 59 -44.33 -18.47 -10.87
C ASN A 59 -45.20 -19.66 -11.34
N GLY A 60 -45.74 -19.60 -12.56
CA GLY A 60 -46.65 -20.59 -13.14
C GLY A 60 -45.94 -21.83 -13.72
N ARG A 61 -46.66 -22.95 -13.72
CA ARG A 61 -46.26 -24.25 -14.27
C ARG A 61 -46.21 -24.16 -15.80
N PHE A 62 -45.17 -24.74 -16.42
CA PHE A 62 -45.02 -24.79 -17.89
C PHE A 62 -46.13 -25.57 -18.62
N ASP A 63 -47.00 -26.28 -17.90
CA ASP A 63 -48.11 -27.09 -18.44
C ASP A 63 -49.50 -26.49 -18.17
N ASP A 64 -49.61 -25.25 -17.65
CA ASP A 64 -50.91 -24.59 -17.54
C ASP A 64 -51.26 -23.90 -18.86
N ASP A 65 -52.33 -24.37 -19.52
CA ASP A 65 -52.94 -23.80 -20.74
C ASP A 65 -53.42 -22.34 -20.60
N ARG A 66 -53.17 -21.69 -19.46
CA ARG A 66 -53.57 -20.32 -19.11
C ARG A 66 -52.40 -19.37 -18.83
N ALA A 67 -51.17 -19.70 -19.23
CA ALA A 67 -50.07 -18.73 -19.21
C ALA A 67 -50.23 -17.71 -20.37
N PRO A 68 -50.42 -16.41 -20.11
CA PRO A 68 -50.79 -15.42 -21.14
C PRO A 68 -49.65 -15.03 -22.11
N LEU A 69 -48.51 -15.72 -22.05
CA LEU A 69 -47.37 -15.51 -22.93
C LEU A 69 -46.82 -16.86 -23.36
N LYS A 70 -47.47 -17.46 -24.36
CA LYS A 70 -46.80 -18.39 -25.29
C LYS A 70 -45.81 -17.58 -26.15
N ALA A 71 -44.87 -16.90 -25.52
CA ALA A 71 -43.76 -16.28 -26.23
C ALA A 71 -42.94 -17.43 -26.82
N LYS A 72 -42.84 -17.44 -28.15
CA LYS A 72 -41.94 -18.27 -28.97
C LYS A 72 -40.51 -18.05 -28.44
N ARG A 73 -40.11 -18.74 -27.35
CA ARG A 73 -38.75 -18.63 -26.77
C ARG A 73 -37.81 -19.47 -27.64
N VAL A 74 -37.40 -18.88 -28.75
CA VAL A 74 -36.36 -19.41 -29.63
C VAL A 74 -35.06 -19.44 -28.80
N ASN A 75 -34.46 -20.62 -28.64
CA ASN A 75 -33.14 -20.89 -28.01
C ASN A 75 -33.08 -21.34 -26.54
N LEU A 76 -33.87 -22.34 -26.13
CA LEU A 76 -33.54 -23.12 -24.92
C LEU A 76 -32.38 -24.10 -25.21
N PRO A 77 -31.34 -24.17 -24.35
CA PRO A 77 -30.27 -25.14 -24.53
C PRO A 77 -30.79 -26.58 -24.34
N LYS A 78 -30.12 -27.58 -24.91
CA LYS A 78 -30.49 -28.99 -24.72
C LYS A 78 -30.58 -29.33 -23.22
N LYS A 79 -31.59 -30.10 -22.82
CA LYS A 79 -31.84 -30.49 -21.42
C LYS A 79 -30.55 -30.92 -20.71
N PRO A 80 -30.24 -30.37 -19.52
CA PRO A 80 -29.05 -30.76 -18.76
C PRO A 80 -29.18 -32.21 -18.31
N ARG A 81 -28.09 -32.98 -18.46
CA ARG A 81 -27.98 -34.34 -17.90
C ARG A 81 -27.60 -34.26 -16.42
N ARG A 82 -27.75 -35.36 -15.66
CA ARG A 82 -27.51 -35.39 -14.21
C ARG A 82 -26.08 -34.99 -13.79
N TYR A 83 -25.08 -35.22 -14.65
CA TYR A 83 -23.68 -34.87 -14.36
C TYR A 83 -23.36 -33.37 -14.50
N PHE A 84 -24.23 -32.55 -15.10
CA PHE A 84 -23.95 -31.11 -15.28
C PHE A 84 -23.85 -30.35 -13.95
N PHE A 85 -24.63 -30.77 -12.94
CA PHE A 85 -24.60 -30.19 -11.61
C PHE A 85 -23.26 -30.43 -10.88
N PRO A 86 -22.78 -31.68 -10.72
CA PRO A 86 -21.47 -31.91 -10.10
C PRO A 86 -20.31 -31.35 -10.93
N SER A 87 -20.41 -31.33 -12.27
CA SER A 87 -19.40 -30.68 -13.12
C SER A 87 -19.30 -29.17 -12.85
N LEU A 88 -20.42 -28.47 -12.68
CA LEU A 88 -20.41 -27.04 -12.35
C LEU A 88 -19.75 -26.78 -10.99
N VAL A 89 -20.11 -27.58 -9.97
CA VAL A 89 -19.52 -27.47 -8.62
C VAL A 89 -17.99 -27.69 -8.69
N LEU A 90 -17.53 -28.69 -9.45
CA LEU A 90 -16.11 -28.94 -9.67
C LEU A 90 -15.42 -27.74 -10.37
N CYS A 91 -16.04 -27.15 -11.40
CA CYS A 91 -15.50 -25.97 -12.07
C CYS A 91 -15.34 -24.78 -11.11
N VAL A 92 -16.31 -24.52 -10.24
CA VAL A 92 -16.22 -23.44 -9.23
C VAL A 92 -15.07 -23.70 -8.26
N ILE A 93 -14.94 -24.94 -7.77
CA ILE A 93 -13.86 -25.33 -6.85
C ILE A 93 -12.49 -25.16 -7.52
N LEU A 94 -12.33 -25.66 -8.75
CA LEU A 94 -11.09 -25.51 -9.52
C LEU A 94 -10.78 -24.04 -9.80
N ARG A 95 -11.79 -23.22 -10.12
CA ARG A 95 -11.62 -21.78 -10.38
C ARG A 95 -11.10 -21.03 -9.16
N LEU A 96 -11.57 -21.39 -7.97
CA LEU A 96 -11.10 -20.81 -6.71
C LEU A 96 -9.67 -21.23 -6.37
N GLU A 97 -9.29 -22.47 -6.65
CA GLU A 97 -7.89 -22.89 -6.47
C GLU A 97 -6.97 -22.21 -7.49
N VAL A 98 -7.39 -22.10 -8.75
CA VAL A 98 -6.66 -21.33 -9.78
C VAL A 98 -6.51 -19.87 -9.36
N PHE A 99 -7.58 -19.25 -8.85
CA PHE A 99 -7.52 -17.89 -8.31
C PHE A 99 -6.48 -17.78 -7.20
N HIS A 100 -6.51 -18.70 -6.22
CA HIS A 100 -5.55 -18.71 -5.13
C HIS A 100 -4.10 -18.84 -5.62
N ARG A 101 -3.85 -19.69 -6.63
CA ARG A 101 -2.51 -19.85 -7.22
C ARG A 101 -2.04 -18.60 -7.95
N VAL A 102 -2.93 -17.90 -8.68
CA VAL A 102 -2.59 -16.63 -9.33
C VAL A 102 -2.37 -15.53 -8.30
N SER A 103 -3.14 -15.49 -7.21
CA SER A 103 -3.00 -14.47 -6.16
C SER A 103 -1.70 -14.58 -5.35
N LEU A 104 -1.11 -15.78 -5.26
CA LEU A 104 0.21 -15.95 -4.60
C LEU A 104 1.35 -15.29 -5.39
N ASP A 105 1.25 -15.31 -6.72
CA ASP A 105 2.25 -14.76 -7.65
C ASP A 105 1.65 -13.66 -8.53
N LEU A 106 0.85 -12.77 -7.92
CA LEU A 106 0.10 -11.75 -8.62
C LEU A 106 1.01 -10.80 -9.43
N GLN A 107 2.22 -10.52 -8.93
CA GLN A 107 3.24 -9.72 -9.59
C GLN A 107 3.67 -10.26 -10.96
N CYS A 108 3.54 -11.57 -11.18
CA CYS A 108 3.84 -12.22 -12.46
C CYS A 108 2.62 -12.31 -13.39
N SER A 109 1.44 -11.89 -12.93
CA SER A 109 0.21 -11.94 -13.72
C SER A 109 0.17 -10.85 -14.80
N THR A 110 -0.66 -11.07 -15.82
CA THR A 110 -0.90 -10.09 -16.88
C THR A 110 -2.26 -9.42 -16.70
N PRO A 111 -2.34 -8.07 -16.67
CA PRO A 111 -3.61 -7.36 -16.53
C PRO A 111 -4.47 -7.50 -17.79
N GLY A 112 -5.79 -7.49 -17.59
CA GLY A 112 -6.77 -7.41 -18.69
C GLY A 112 -7.08 -8.73 -19.41
N VAL A 113 -6.54 -9.88 -18.96
CA VAL A 113 -6.87 -11.19 -19.55
C VAL A 113 -8.37 -11.48 -19.44
N GLU A 114 -9.04 -10.99 -18.40
CA GLU A 114 -10.48 -11.14 -18.20
C GLU A 114 -11.31 -10.50 -19.32
N ALA A 115 -10.77 -9.50 -20.03
CA ALA A 115 -11.46 -8.84 -21.15
C ALA A 115 -11.78 -9.80 -22.30
N PHE A 116 -11.10 -10.95 -22.40
CA PHE A 116 -11.32 -11.95 -23.45
C PHE A 116 -12.49 -12.92 -23.15
N LEU A 117 -13.14 -12.84 -21.99
CA LEU A 117 -14.24 -13.74 -21.61
C LEU A 117 -15.39 -13.81 -22.67
N PRO A 118 -15.87 -12.69 -23.26
CA PRO A 118 -16.89 -12.74 -24.30
C PRO A 118 -16.51 -13.58 -25.52
N LEU A 119 -15.22 -13.62 -25.88
CA LEU A 119 -14.72 -14.31 -27.06
C LEU A 119 -14.81 -15.84 -26.90
N PHE A 120 -14.58 -16.37 -25.70
CA PHE A 120 -14.76 -17.81 -25.42
C PHE A 120 -16.24 -18.22 -25.47
N ILE A 121 -17.13 -17.38 -24.95
CA ILE A 121 -18.58 -17.64 -25.01
C ILE A 121 -19.06 -17.59 -26.46
N LEU A 122 -18.59 -16.62 -27.25
CA LEU A 122 -18.87 -16.55 -28.69
C LEU A 122 -18.38 -17.81 -29.42
N GLY A 123 -17.15 -18.25 -29.15
CA GLY A 123 -16.60 -19.48 -29.74
C GLY A 123 -17.48 -20.70 -29.46
N TYR A 124 -18.05 -20.80 -28.25
CA TYR A 124 -19.00 -21.85 -27.90
C TYR A 124 -20.33 -21.78 -28.66
N GLU A 125 -20.86 -20.57 -28.91
CA GLU A 125 -22.07 -20.38 -29.70
C GLU A 125 -21.87 -20.70 -31.19
N LEU A 126 -20.65 -20.53 -31.71
CA LEU A 126 -20.29 -20.78 -33.11
C LEU A 126 -19.96 -22.25 -33.44
N LEU A 127 -19.90 -23.15 -32.44
CA LEU A 127 -19.55 -24.57 -32.65
C LEU A 127 -20.53 -25.27 -33.63
N PRO A 128 -20.01 -26.11 -34.58
CA PRO A 128 -20.83 -26.81 -35.56
C PRO A 128 -21.95 -27.66 -34.92
N GLY A 129 -23.18 -27.56 -35.43
CA GLY A 129 -24.33 -28.34 -34.95
C GLY A 129 -25.25 -27.62 -33.95
N ARG A 130 -25.05 -26.32 -33.70
CA ARG A 130 -25.98 -25.47 -32.95
C ARG A 130 -26.73 -24.55 -33.91
N ARG A 131 -28.07 -24.60 -33.89
CA ARG A 131 -28.93 -23.77 -34.76
C ARG A 131 -28.70 -22.29 -34.44
N ALA A 132 -28.57 -21.49 -35.50
CA ALA A 132 -28.43 -20.05 -35.42
C ALA A 132 -29.66 -19.43 -34.74
N ARG A 133 -29.47 -18.23 -34.14
CA ARG A 133 -30.55 -17.26 -33.93
C ARG A 133 -31.25 -17.09 -35.28
N SER A 134 -32.40 -17.74 -35.46
CA SER A 134 -33.32 -17.34 -36.51
C SER A 134 -33.80 -15.95 -36.13
N GLY A 135 -33.48 -14.94 -36.93
CA GLY A 135 -34.34 -13.78 -37.05
C GLY A 135 -35.78 -14.27 -37.25
N ASN A 136 -36.74 -13.51 -36.72
CA ASN A 136 -38.18 -13.78 -36.78
C ASN A 136 -38.56 -14.73 -37.92
N GLY A 137 -38.76 -16.01 -37.60
CA GLY A 137 -39.40 -16.95 -38.51
C GLY A 137 -40.91 -16.70 -38.44
N ASP A 138 -41.34 -15.54 -38.94
CA ASP A 138 -42.73 -15.20 -39.30
C ASP A 138 -42.78 -14.24 -40.52
N ASP A 139 -41.73 -14.14 -41.35
CA ASP A 139 -41.79 -13.46 -42.65
C ASP A 139 -41.27 -14.40 -43.76
N GLU A 140 -41.92 -15.56 -43.92
CA GLU A 140 -41.81 -16.39 -45.14
C GLU A 140 -42.90 -16.00 -46.18
N GLU A 141 -43.50 -14.81 -46.00
CA GLU A 141 -44.42 -14.15 -46.94
C GLU A 141 -44.02 -12.68 -47.14
N THR A 142 -42.81 -12.40 -47.65
CA THR A 142 -42.47 -11.13 -48.33
C THR A 142 -41.30 -11.34 -49.30
N LEU A 143 -41.38 -12.41 -50.10
CA LEU A 143 -40.61 -12.53 -51.34
C LEU A 143 -41.39 -11.79 -52.44
N ASP A 144 -41.28 -10.46 -52.43
CA ASP A 144 -41.34 -9.59 -53.61
C ASP A 144 -41.41 -8.11 -53.15
N ASP A 145 -40.26 -7.53 -52.80
CA ASP A 145 -40.14 -6.07 -52.77
C ASP A 145 -38.94 -5.66 -53.63
N MET A 146 -39.23 -5.29 -54.89
CA MET A 146 -38.27 -4.76 -55.87
C MET A 146 -37.87 -3.32 -55.54
N GLY A 147 -37.33 -3.10 -54.34
CA GLY A 147 -36.95 -1.79 -53.83
C GLY A 147 -35.82 -1.79 -52.79
N MET A 148 -35.14 -2.91 -52.55
CA MET A 148 -34.04 -2.99 -51.59
C MET A 148 -32.88 -2.09 -52.02
N THR A 149 -32.68 -0.96 -51.32
CA THR A 149 -31.52 -0.11 -51.55
C THR A 149 -30.25 -0.80 -51.05
N ILE A 150 -29.08 -0.40 -51.55
CA ILE A 150 -27.77 -0.90 -51.06
C ILE A 150 -27.65 -0.72 -49.54
N ILE A 151 -28.31 0.30 -48.99
CA ILE A 151 -28.37 0.61 -47.55
C ILE A 151 -29.21 -0.44 -46.80
N ASP A 152 -30.33 -0.88 -47.36
CA ASP A 152 -31.19 -1.90 -46.73
C ASP A 152 -30.56 -3.30 -46.82
N ALA A 153 -29.89 -3.62 -47.92
CA ALA A 153 -29.08 -4.84 -48.05
C ALA A 153 -27.89 -4.84 -47.09
N ALA A 154 -27.20 -3.71 -46.93
CA ALA A 154 -26.15 -3.55 -45.93
C ALA A 154 -26.72 -3.69 -44.51
N ARG A 155 -27.87 -3.06 -44.22
CA ARG A 155 -28.54 -3.14 -42.91
C ARG A 155 -28.90 -4.59 -42.55
N ALA A 156 -29.50 -5.33 -43.47
CA ALA A 156 -29.84 -6.74 -43.30
C ALA A 156 -28.59 -7.60 -43.06
N TRP A 157 -27.53 -7.39 -43.85
CA TRP A 157 -26.24 -8.06 -43.65
C TRP A 157 -25.62 -7.72 -42.28
N PHE A 158 -25.68 -6.45 -41.86
CA PHE A 158 -25.16 -6.01 -40.56
C PHE A 158 -25.93 -6.63 -39.39
N THR A 159 -27.25 -6.78 -39.49
CA THR A 159 -28.09 -7.32 -38.41
C THR A 159 -28.11 -8.84 -38.34
N GLU A 160 -27.93 -9.55 -39.46
CA GLU A 160 -28.09 -11.01 -39.53
C GLU A 160 -26.79 -11.80 -39.68
N SER A 161 -25.69 -11.15 -40.07
CA SER A 161 -24.41 -11.84 -40.29
C SER A 161 -23.72 -12.25 -38.98
N LYS A 162 -23.32 -13.52 -38.89
CA LYS A 162 -22.44 -14.00 -37.81
C LYS A 162 -21.09 -13.27 -37.78
N ALA A 163 -20.64 -12.76 -38.92
CA ALA A 163 -19.39 -12.02 -39.02
C ALA A 163 -19.47 -10.66 -38.30
N SER A 164 -20.61 -9.95 -38.37
CA SER A 164 -20.76 -8.66 -37.69
C SER A 164 -20.74 -8.80 -36.16
N LEU A 165 -21.37 -9.85 -35.63
CA LEU A 165 -21.31 -10.19 -34.20
C LEU A 165 -19.86 -10.51 -33.78
N CYS A 166 -19.11 -11.29 -34.57
CA CYS A 166 -17.71 -11.59 -34.28
C CYS A 166 -16.86 -10.31 -34.24
N VAL A 167 -17.00 -9.45 -35.25
CA VAL A 167 -16.27 -8.17 -35.31
C VAL A 167 -16.61 -7.29 -34.12
N SER A 168 -17.90 -7.15 -33.74
CA SER A 168 -18.31 -6.34 -32.61
C SER A 168 -17.66 -6.79 -31.29
N ILE A 169 -17.58 -8.11 -31.07
CA ILE A 169 -17.05 -8.69 -29.85
C ILE A 169 -15.53 -8.55 -29.84
N ILE A 170 -14.86 -8.84 -30.96
CA ILE A 170 -13.41 -8.67 -31.07
C ILE A 170 -13.01 -7.21 -30.80
N MET A 171 -13.72 -6.24 -31.40
CA MET A 171 -13.47 -4.82 -31.13
C MET A 171 -13.68 -4.47 -29.66
N LEU A 172 -14.77 -4.94 -29.06
CA LEU A 172 -15.08 -4.70 -27.66
C LEU A 172 -14.00 -5.29 -26.73
N THR A 173 -13.60 -6.54 -26.95
CA THR A 173 -12.60 -7.24 -26.11
C THR A 173 -11.22 -6.61 -26.26
N ILE A 174 -10.79 -6.29 -27.48
CA ILE A 174 -9.50 -5.65 -27.73
C ILE A 174 -9.50 -4.22 -27.14
N GLY A 175 -10.60 -3.48 -27.33
CA GLY A 175 -10.75 -2.14 -26.77
C GLY A 175 -10.62 -2.13 -25.26
N THR A 176 -11.34 -3.01 -24.56
CA THR A 176 -11.24 -3.15 -23.11
C THR A 176 -9.84 -3.59 -22.69
N TYR A 177 -9.23 -4.58 -23.36
CA TYR A 177 -7.86 -5.03 -23.06
C TYR A 177 -6.83 -3.89 -23.18
N LEU A 178 -6.89 -3.11 -24.26
CA LEU A 178 -5.96 -2.01 -24.52
C LEU A 178 -5.98 -0.94 -23.43
N VAL A 179 -7.13 -0.73 -22.80
CA VAL A 179 -7.34 0.24 -21.72
C VAL A 179 -6.94 -0.38 -20.38
N SER A 180 -7.36 -1.61 -20.08
CA SER A 180 -7.07 -2.29 -18.81
C SER A 180 -5.61 -2.70 -18.63
N SER A 181 -4.81 -2.74 -19.69
CA SER A 181 -3.40 -3.13 -19.63
C SER A 181 -2.45 -1.93 -19.45
N ARG A 182 -2.94 -0.77 -18.97
CA ARG A 182 -2.20 0.51 -19.03
C ARG A 182 -1.80 1.08 -17.69
N ASP A 183 -2.22 0.46 -16.60
CA ASP A 183 -1.83 0.91 -15.28
C ASP A 183 -0.30 0.80 -15.11
N PRO A 184 0.33 1.77 -14.44
CA PRO A 184 1.76 1.74 -14.19
C PRO A 184 2.12 0.58 -13.26
N GLY A 185 3.16 -0.18 -13.61
CA GLY A 185 3.63 -1.30 -12.82
C GLY A 185 4.22 -0.86 -11.47
N SER A 186 4.05 -1.70 -10.47
CA SER A 186 4.75 -1.63 -9.19
C SER A 186 6.23 -2.02 -9.35
N THR A 187 7.06 -1.67 -8.37
CA THR A 187 8.44 -2.17 -8.27
C THR A 187 8.52 -3.53 -7.60
N PHE A 188 7.40 -4.06 -7.07
CA PHE A 188 7.32 -5.44 -6.63
C PHE A 188 7.53 -6.35 -7.84
N PHE A 189 8.70 -6.97 -7.92
CA PHE A 189 9.17 -7.58 -9.16
C PHE A 189 8.77 -9.05 -9.28
N CYS A 190 8.66 -9.51 -10.52
CA CYS A 190 8.57 -10.92 -10.87
C CYS A 190 9.98 -11.40 -11.26
N SER A 191 10.61 -12.25 -10.45
CA SER A 191 11.98 -12.71 -10.73
C SER A 191 12.04 -13.52 -12.02
N THR A 192 13.21 -13.58 -12.65
CA THR A 192 13.45 -14.46 -13.81
C THR A 192 13.27 -15.95 -13.48
N GLN A 193 13.39 -16.31 -12.20
CA GLN A 193 13.15 -17.67 -11.71
C GLN A 193 11.67 -17.97 -11.46
N ASP A 194 10.85 -16.94 -11.28
CA ASP A 194 9.42 -17.11 -11.07
C ASP A 194 8.77 -17.61 -12.38
N ARG A 195 7.84 -18.55 -12.25
CA ARG A 195 7.23 -19.21 -13.42
C ARG A 195 6.10 -18.37 -14.01
N ARG A 196 6.44 -17.20 -14.56
CA ARG A 196 5.49 -16.28 -15.21
C ARG A 196 4.57 -16.99 -16.22
N ILE A 197 5.14 -17.87 -17.04
CA ILE A 197 4.37 -18.63 -18.04
C ILE A 197 3.28 -19.48 -17.38
N VAL A 198 3.57 -20.08 -16.22
CA VAL A 198 2.62 -20.91 -15.48
C VAL A 198 1.52 -20.04 -14.88
N VAL A 199 1.84 -18.86 -14.33
CA VAL A 199 0.86 -17.91 -13.81
C VAL A 199 -0.09 -17.44 -14.92
N VAL A 200 0.46 -17.04 -16.07
CA VAL A 200 -0.34 -16.65 -17.24
C VAL A 200 -1.20 -17.81 -17.75
N LEU A 201 -0.66 -19.03 -17.80
CA LEU A 201 -1.44 -20.22 -18.15
C LEU A 201 -2.61 -20.44 -17.18
N PHE A 202 -2.38 -20.27 -15.87
CA PHE A 202 -3.46 -20.33 -14.87
C PHE A 202 -4.50 -19.23 -15.08
N GLN A 203 -4.11 -18.01 -15.49
CA GLN A 203 -5.10 -16.97 -15.84
C GLN A 203 -5.98 -17.40 -17.02
N TRP A 204 -5.39 -17.97 -18.09
CA TRP A 204 -6.16 -18.50 -19.22
C TRP A 204 -7.04 -19.69 -18.84
N ILE A 205 -6.56 -20.60 -17.99
CA ILE A 205 -7.37 -21.71 -17.45
C ILE A 205 -8.54 -21.14 -16.63
N GLY A 206 -8.28 -20.14 -15.79
CA GLY A 206 -9.30 -19.43 -15.02
C GLY A 206 -10.37 -18.82 -15.93
N LEU A 207 -9.97 -18.16 -17.01
CA LEU A 207 -10.87 -17.58 -18.00
C LEU A 207 -11.75 -18.63 -18.70
N VAL A 208 -11.18 -19.78 -19.07
CA VAL A 208 -11.91 -20.91 -19.65
C VAL A 208 -12.90 -21.50 -18.63
N LEU A 209 -12.50 -21.62 -17.37
CA LEU A 209 -13.39 -22.04 -16.29
C LEU A 209 -14.53 -21.05 -16.08
N ASP A 210 -14.29 -19.73 -16.14
CA ASP A 210 -15.33 -18.70 -16.02
C ASP A 210 -16.34 -18.81 -17.16
N ALA A 211 -15.90 -19.02 -18.41
CA ALA A 211 -16.78 -19.27 -19.54
C ALA A 211 -17.60 -20.56 -19.34
N ALA A 212 -16.96 -21.64 -18.86
CA ALA A 212 -17.64 -22.90 -18.57
C ALA A 212 -18.68 -22.75 -17.45
N ILE A 213 -18.36 -22.04 -16.37
CA ILE A 213 -19.27 -21.75 -15.25
C ILE A 213 -20.47 -20.97 -15.76
N ALA A 214 -20.27 -19.89 -16.52
CA ALA A 214 -21.37 -19.08 -17.08
C ALA A 214 -22.31 -19.91 -17.96
N ILE A 215 -21.76 -20.74 -18.85
CA ILE A 215 -22.52 -21.59 -19.77
C ILE A 215 -23.28 -22.70 -19.03
N LEU A 216 -22.63 -23.40 -18.09
CA LEU A 216 -23.21 -24.50 -17.33
C LEU A 216 -24.30 -23.98 -16.40
N LEU A 217 -24.06 -22.86 -15.71
CA LEU A 217 -25.03 -22.19 -14.85
C LEU A 217 -26.27 -21.77 -15.64
N TRP A 218 -26.06 -21.08 -16.78
CA TRP A 218 -27.15 -20.71 -17.69
C TRP A 218 -27.98 -21.93 -18.11
N ARG A 219 -27.31 -23.01 -18.53
CA ARG A 219 -27.99 -24.23 -19.01
C ARG A 219 -28.81 -24.94 -17.94
N ILE A 220 -28.35 -24.95 -16.68
CA ILE A 220 -29.10 -25.56 -15.57
C ILE A 220 -30.28 -24.68 -15.17
N LEU A 221 -30.07 -23.37 -15.03
CA LEU A 221 -31.11 -22.43 -14.59
C LEU A 221 -32.20 -22.22 -15.65
N ALA A 222 -31.86 -22.27 -16.94
CA ALA A 222 -32.82 -22.15 -18.04
C ALA A 222 -33.90 -23.25 -18.02
N TRP A 223 -33.58 -24.44 -17.47
CA TRP A 223 -34.51 -25.57 -17.35
C TRP A 223 -35.25 -25.64 -16.00
N ALA A 224 -34.96 -24.73 -15.06
CA ALA A 224 -35.66 -24.67 -13.79
C ALA A 224 -37.07 -24.07 -13.96
N ARG A 225 -38.07 -24.74 -13.36
CA ARG A 225 -39.50 -24.52 -13.65
C ARG A 225 -40.07 -23.20 -13.14
N SER A 226 -39.48 -22.59 -12.13
CA SER A 226 -39.93 -21.34 -11.51
C SER A 226 -38.76 -20.55 -10.96
N THR A 227 -38.94 -19.25 -10.73
CA THR A 227 -37.93 -18.39 -10.06
C THR A 227 -37.55 -18.96 -8.68
N LYS A 228 -38.55 -19.49 -7.95
CA LYS A 228 -38.31 -20.25 -6.71
C LYS A 228 -37.39 -21.46 -6.91
N SER A 229 -37.63 -22.24 -7.96
CA SER A 229 -36.77 -23.39 -8.30
C SER A 229 -35.36 -22.97 -8.69
N ARG A 230 -35.20 -21.87 -9.45
CA ARG A 230 -33.89 -21.32 -9.86
C ARG A 230 -33.05 -20.94 -8.67
N LEU A 231 -33.63 -20.18 -7.72
CA LEU A 231 -32.95 -19.73 -6.51
C LEU A 231 -32.57 -20.91 -5.59
N ARG A 232 -33.43 -21.93 -5.46
CA ARG A 232 -33.12 -23.14 -4.71
C ARG A 232 -32.00 -23.97 -5.35
N THR A 233 -31.99 -24.09 -6.68
CA THR A 233 -30.90 -24.77 -7.39
C THR A 233 -29.58 -24.02 -7.26
N LEU A 234 -29.61 -22.68 -7.36
CA LEU A 234 -28.44 -21.82 -7.16
C LEU A 234 -27.90 -21.95 -5.73
N SER A 235 -28.78 -21.88 -4.73
CA SER A 235 -28.42 -22.09 -3.32
C SER A 235 -27.77 -23.47 -3.10
N GLY A 236 -28.37 -24.55 -3.63
CA GLY A 236 -27.80 -25.89 -3.52
C GLY A 236 -26.42 -26.02 -4.17
N MET A 237 -26.16 -25.31 -5.27
CA MET A 237 -24.83 -25.26 -5.90
C MET A 237 -23.81 -24.54 -5.02
N LEU A 238 -24.18 -23.38 -4.46
CA LEU A 238 -23.30 -22.58 -3.61
C LEU A 238 -22.95 -23.32 -2.32
N VAL A 239 -23.90 -24.03 -1.68
CA VAL A 239 -23.62 -24.89 -0.53
C VAL A 239 -22.64 -26.01 -0.91
N ALA A 240 -22.88 -26.70 -2.03
CA ALA A 240 -22.00 -27.78 -2.47
C ALA A 240 -20.57 -27.28 -2.77
N ALA A 241 -20.43 -26.09 -3.37
CA ALA A 241 -19.14 -25.45 -3.59
C ALA A 241 -18.45 -25.02 -2.28
N ALA A 242 -19.20 -24.46 -1.33
CA ALA A 242 -18.68 -24.09 0.00
C ALA A 242 -18.18 -25.32 0.80
N LEU A 243 -18.93 -26.43 0.75
CA LEU A 243 -18.51 -27.68 1.39
C LEU A 243 -17.28 -28.29 0.69
N GLY A 244 -17.25 -28.28 -0.65
CA GLY A 244 -16.12 -28.79 -1.42
C GLY A 244 -14.83 -28.01 -1.19
N THR A 245 -14.91 -26.68 -1.19
CA THR A 245 -13.76 -25.80 -0.85
C THR A 245 -13.31 -25.99 0.60
N GLY A 246 -14.24 -26.13 1.55
CA GLY A 246 -13.92 -26.41 2.95
C GLY A 246 -13.23 -27.76 3.17
N LEU A 247 -13.67 -28.80 2.45
CA LEU A 247 -13.02 -30.12 2.48
C LEU A 247 -11.61 -30.07 1.90
N LEU A 248 -11.41 -29.39 0.77
CA LEU A 248 -10.07 -29.19 0.18
C LEU A 248 -9.17 -28.38 1.11
N TYR A 249 -9.70 -27.33 1.74
CA TYR A 249 -8.95 -26.54 2.71
C TYR A 249 -8.48 -27.40 3.88
N ARG A 250 -9.37 -28.18 4.50
CA ARG A 250 -9.01 -29.11 5.59
C ARG A 250 -8.04 -30.21 5.14
N ALA A 251 -8.26 -30.80 3.97
CA ALA A 251 -7.36 -31.81 3.41
C ALA A 251 -5.96 -31.23 3.17
N SER A 252 -5.86 -30.04 2.57
CA SER A 252 -4.58 -29.37 2.32
C SER A 252 -3.82 -29.09 3.62
N ARG A 253 -4.51 -28.65 4.67
CA ARG A 253 -3.93 -28.44 6.02
C ARG A 253 -3.49 -29.75 6.67
N PHE A 254 -4.18 -30.85 6.40
CA PHE A 254 -3.85 -32.16 6.97
C PHE A 254 -2.62 -32.78 6.30
N PHE A 255 -2.49 -32.66 4.97
CA PHE A 255 -1.37 -33.25 4.21
C PHE A 255 -0.12 -32.37 4.17
N LEU A 256 -0.25 -31.05 4.35
CA LEU A 256 0.86 -30.10 4.45
C LEU A 256 0.75 -29.40 5.82
N PRO A 257 1.26 -30.01 6.89
CA PRO A 257 1.29 -29.38 8.20
C PRO A 257 2.28 -28.22 8.18
N THR A 258 1.84 -27.04 7.72
CA THR A 258 2.43 -25.79 8.17
C THR A 258 2.19 -25.68 9.67
N THR A 259 3.20 -25.25 10.41
CA THR A 259 3.23 -25.12 11.87
C THR A 259 1.86 -24.75 12.49
N PRO A 260 1.48 -25.38 13.62
CA PRO A 260 0.20 -25.13 14.25
C PRO A 260 0.15 -23.69 14.76
N MET A 261 -0.53 -22.82 14.02
CA MET A 261 -0.92 -21.49 14.49
C MET A 261 -2.03 -21.65 15.53
N THR A 262 -1.68 -22.12 16.72
CA THR A 262 -2.49 -21.95 17.93
C THR A 262 -2.17 -20.59 18.54
N TYR A 263 -2.66 -19.52 17.91
CA TYR A 263 -2.78 -18.25 18.60
C TYR A 263 -4.26 -17.92 18.70
N GLN A 264 -4.72 -17.89 19.96
CA GLN A 264 -6.02 -17.36 20.33
C GLN A 264 -6.06 -15.89 19.94
N PHE A 265 -6.62 -15.62 18.77
CA PHE A 265 -7.15 -14.31 18.45
C PHE A 265 -8.17 -13.94 19.54
N ARG A 266 -7.99 -12.80 20.20
CA ARG A 266 -9.08 -12.09 20.87
C ARG A 266 -10.04 -11.60 19.77
N GLY A 267 -10.92 -12.50 19.34
CA GLY A 267 -11.98 -12.24 18.38
C GLY A 267 -11.49 -12.22 16.93
N LEU A 268 -12.18 -12.92 16.05
CA LEU A 268 -12.32 -12.43 14.68
C LEU A 268 -12.76 -10.97 14.81
N ASP A 269 -11.95 -10.04 14.32
CA ASP A 269 -12.24 -8.62 14.47
C ASP A 269 -13.67 -8.37 13.97
N SER A 270 -14.47 -7.64 14.75
CA SER A 270 -15.88 -7.40 14.37
C SER A 270 -16.00 -6.80 12.96
N LEU A 271 -14.95 -6.08 12.51
CA LEU A 271 -14.76 -5.62 11.15
C LEU A 271 -14.66 -6.78 10.14
N TYR A 272 -13.75 -7.74 10.32
CA TYR A 272 -13.58 -8.85 9.39
C TYR A 272 -14.90 -9.64 9.21
N ILE A 273 -15.63 -9.90 10.30
CA ILE A 273 -16.94 -10.57 10.22
C ILE A 273 -17.95 -9.68 9.47
N PHE A 274 -17.98 -8.38 9.78
CA PHE A 274 -18.87 -7.43 9.12
C PHE A 274 -18.60 -7.36 7.62
N ASP A 275 -17.34 -7.27 7.20
CA ASP A 275 -16.91 -7.21 5.81
C ASP A 275 -17.31 -8.48 5.06
N VAL A 276 -17.03 -9.65 5.65
CA VAL A 276 -17.46 -10.95 5.10
C VAL A 276 -18.99 -11.02 4.94
N ILE A 277 -19.76 -10.44 5.85
CA ILE A 277 -21.22 -10.38 5.74
C ILE A 277 -21.65 -9.41 4.64
N VAL A 278 -21.13 -8.19 4.62
CA VAL A 278 -21.50 -7.15 3.64
C VAL A 278 -21.15 -7.61 2.23
N ASP A 279 -19.93 -8.07 2.02
CA ASP A 279 -19.49 -8.56 0.71
C ASP A 279 -20.13 -9.90 0.35
N GLY A 280 -20.41 -10.75 1.34
CA GLY A 280 -21.25 -11.93 1.16
C GLY A 280 -22.66 -11.59 0.64
N LEU A 281 -23.28 -10.53 1.18
CA LEU A 281 -24.59 -10.05 0.74
C LEU A 281 -24.52 -9.36 -0.63
N ALA A 282 -23.50 -8.54 -0.89
CA ALA A 282 -23.28 -7.91 -2.19
C ALA A 282 -23.04 -8.97 -3.28
N PHE A 283 -22.20 -9.97 -3.01
CA PHE A 283 -21.96 -11.12 -3.88
C PHE A 283 -23.24 -11.93 -4.12
N SER A 284 -24.05 -12.17 -3.08
CA SER A 284 -25.34 -12.83 -3.23
C SER A 284 -26.28 -12.05 -4.16
N THR A 285 -26.32 -10.72 -4.02
CA THR A 285 -27.15 -9.84 -4.85
C THR A 285 -26.67 -9.85 -6.29
N SER A 286 -25.36 -9.80 -6.51
CA SER A 286 -24.73 -9.87 -7.83
C SER A 286 -25.02 -11.21 -8.51
N ILE A 287 -24.81 -12.35 -7.84
CA ILE A 287 -25.10 -13.67 -8.42
C ILE A 287 -26.58 -13.84 -8.71
N ILE A 288 -27.48 -13.48 -7.78
CA ILE A 288 -28.92 -13.64 -7.99
C ILE A 288 -29.38 -12.81 -9.20
N SER A 289 -28.98 -11.54 -9.26
CA SER A 289 -29.40 -10.62 -10.32
C SER A 289 -28.82 -11.02 -11.68
N THR A 290 -27.51 -11.32 -11.76
CA THR A 290 -26.87 -11.79 -13.00
C THR A 290 -27.41 -13.13 -13.47
N SER A 291 -27.70 -14.06 -12.55
CA SER A 291 -28.32 -15.35 -12.88
C SER A 291 -29.73 -15.18 -13.46
N LEU A 292 -30.53 -14.27 -12.90
CA LEU A 292 -31.88 -14.00 -13.42
C LEU A 292 -31.80 -13.34 -14.81
N LEU A 293 -30.96 -12.33 -14.98
CA LEU A 293 -30.73 -11.67 -16.27
C LEU A 293 -30.20 -12.65 -17.33
N ALA A 294 -29.27 -13.53 -16.96
CA ALA A 294 -28.74 -14.56 -17.86
C ALA A 294 -29.83 -15.53 -18.32
N THR A 295 -30.84 -15.83 -17.48
CA THR A 295 -31.94 -16.75 -17.87
C THR A 295 -32.99 -16.12 -18.78
N GLU A 296 -33.06 -14.79 -18.85
CA GLU A 296 -33.95 -14.06 -19.74
C GLU A 296 -33.26 -13.73 -21.08
N GLY A 297 -31.95 -13.49 -21.06
CA GLY A 297 -31.12 -13.26 -22.24
C GLY A 297 -30.18 -14.42 -22.60
N SER A 298 -29.15 -14.10 -23.38
CA SER A 298 -28.02 -15.00 -23.64
C SER A 298 -26.88 -14.72 -22.65
N PRO A 299 -26.06 -15.73 -22.28
CA PRO A 299 -24.87 -15.49 -21.46
C PRO A 299 -23.92 -14.49 -22.16
N LEU A 300 -23.84 -14.53 -23.49
CA LEU A 300 -23.04 -13.61 -24.28
C LEU A 300 -23.50 -12.15 -24.16
N SER A 301 -24.83 -11.90 -24.22
CA SER A 301 -25.38 -10.55 -24.04
C SER A 301 -25.04 -9.96 -22.67
N LEU A 302 -25.08 -10.76 -21.61
CA LEU A 302 -24.79 -10.30 -20.25
C LEU A 302 -23.30 -9.97 -20.07
N VAL A 303 -22.43 -10.91 -20.47
CA VAL A 303 -20.97 -10.72 -20.33
C VAL A 303 -20.49 -9.56 -21.21
N GLY A 304 -21.01 -9.42 -22.44
CA GLY A 304 -20.69 -8.30 -23.31
C GLY A 304 -21.06 -6.93 -22.73
N ILE A 305 -22.22 -6.81 -22.05
CA ILE A 305 -22.61 -5.56 -21.38
C ILE A 305 -21.67 -5.26 -20.21
N ILE A 306 -21.30 -6.25 -19.39
CA ILE A 306 -20.37 -6.05 -18.26
C ILE A 306 -18.99 -5.63 -18.76
N THR A 307 -18.45 -6.30 -19.79
CA THR A 307 -17.15 -5.95 -20.40
C THR A 307 -17.15 -4.54 -20.97
N PHE A 308 -18.27 -4.09 -21.55
CA PHE A 308 -18.44 -2.71 -22.01
C PHE A 308 -18.46 -1.71 -20.86
N LEU A 309 -19.24 -1.95 -19.81
CA LEU A 309 -19.33 -1.02 -18.66
C LEU A 309 -17.96 -0.83 -18.01
N PHE A 310 -17.21 -1.92 -17.80
CA PHE A 310 -15.86 -1.86 -17.26
C PHE A 310 -14.88 -1.15 -18.21
N GLY A 311 -14.87 -1.54 -19.49
CA GLY A 311 -14.00 -0.92 -20.48
C GLY A 311 -14.25 0.57 -20.67
N LEU A 312 -15.52 1.00 -20.67
CA LEU A 312 -15.88 2.41 -20.78
C LEU A 312 -15.47 3.20 -19.53
N ALA A 313 -15.72 2.67 -18.34
CA ALA A 313 -15.35 3.34 -17.08
C ALA A 313 -13.84 3.57 -17.01
N GLN A 314 -13.04 2.53 -17.28
CA GLN A 314 -11.59 2.62 -17.30
C GLN A 314 -11.08 3.57 -18.41
N ALA A 315 -11.69 3.53 -19.59
CA ALA A 315 -11.28 4.39 -20.69
C ALA A 315 -11.53 5.87 -20.39
N ILE A 316 -12.65 6.21 -19.76
CA ILE A 316 -12.96 7.58 -19.33
C ILE A 316 -11.96 8.02 -18.25
N GLN A 317 -11.68 7.17 -17.26
CA GLN A 317 -10.73 7.47 -16.19
C GLN A 317 -9.33 7.75 -16.74
N LEU A 318 -8.78 6.86 -17.57
CA LEU A 318 -7.45 7.05 -18.16
C LEU A 318 -7.40 8.22 -19.14
N THR A 319 -8.49 8.47 -19.88
CA THR A 319 -8.58 9.64 -20.76
C THR A 319 -8.50 10.94 -19.95
N ALA A 320 -9.17 11.02 -18.79
CA ALA A 320 -9.10 12.18 -17.90
C ALA A 320 -7.68 12.45 -17.40
N LEU A 321 -6.85 11.41 -17.26
CA LEU A 321 -5.45 11.47 -16.83
C LEU A 321 -4.46 11.77 -17.96
N THR A 322 -4.92 12.05 -19.18
CA THR A 322 -4.05 12.39 -20.32
C THR A 322 -3.14 13.59 -20.00
N GLY A 323 -1.84 13.43 -20.23
CA GLY A 323 -0.83 14.48 -20.00
C GLY A 323 -0.16 14.40 -18.62
N THR A 324 -0.57 13.46 -17.77
CA THR A 324 0.15 13.12 -16.52
C THR A 324 1.09 11.94 -16.75
N TRP A 325 1.91 11.63 -15.74
CA TRP A 325 2.77 10.43 -15.75
C TRP A 325 1.97 9.12 -15.64
N GLU A 326 0.70 9.19 -15.19
CA GLU A 326 -0.18 8.03 -15.05
C GLU A 326 -0.68 7.52 -16.43
N ASN A 327 -0.82 8.41 -17.42
CA ASN A 327 -1.20 8.03 -18.80
C ASN A 327 -0.19 8.55 -19.84
N ILE A 328 0.81 7.71 -20.11
CA ILE A 328 1.94 8.03 -21.01
C ILE A 328 1.58 7.79 -22.50
N SER A 329 0.62 6.90 -22.77
CA SER A 329 0.24 6.48 -24.14
C SER A 329 -1.20 6.86 -24.48
N PRO A 330 -1.54 8.16 -24.54
CA PRO A 330 -2.92 8.62 -24.72
C PRO A 330 -3.54 8.17 -26.04
N GLY A 331 -2.73 7.96 -27.08
CA GLY A 331 -3.19 7.43 -28.36
C GLY A 331 -3.77 6.01 -28.24
N THR A 332 -3.14 5.13 -27.47
CA THR A 332 -3.63 3.76 -27.26
C THR A 332 -4.93 3.74 -26.46
N VAL A 333 -5.01 4.56 -25.40
CA VAL A 333 -6.23 4.72 -24.60
C VAL A 333 -7.38 5.26 -25.46
N TYR A 334 -7.10 6.25 -26.31
CA TYR A 334 -8.06 6.81 -27.25
C TYR A 334 -8.56 5.78 -28.27
N ILE A 335 -7.64 5.00 -28.87
CA ILE A 335 -8.02 3.89 -29.76
C ILE A 335 -8.87 2.86 -29.02
N GLY A 336 -8.49 2.51 -27.78
CA GLY A 336 -9.25 1.61 -26.92
C GLY A 336 -10.68 2.10 -26.67
N LEU A 337 -10.84 3.38 -26.31
CA LEU A 337 -12.14 4.03 -26.13
C LEU A 337 -13.01 3.95 -27.40
N ILE A 338 -12.43 4.28 -28.56
CA ILE A 338 -13.15 4.19 -29.84
C ILE A 338 -13.60 2.74 -30.10
N LEU A 339 -12.71 1.77 -29.92
CA LEU A 339 -13.03 0.35 -30.12
C LEU A 339 -14.15 -0.13 -29.19
N VAL A 340 -14.15 0.29 -27.92
CA VAL A 340 -15.22 -0.02 -26.97
C VAL A 340 -16.55 0.61 -27.40
N CYS A 341 -16.56 1.91 -27.74
CA CYS A 341 -17.78 2.63 -28.13
C CYS A 341 -18.38 2.10 -29.44
N ILE A 342 -17.55 1.90 -30.46
CA ILE A 342 -17.97 1.38 -31.76
C ILE A 342 -18.38 -0.10 -31.61
N GLY A 343 -17.54 -0.91 -30.97
CA GLY A 343 -17.80 -2.34 -30.75
C GLY A 343 -19.12 -2.59 -30.02
N PHE A 344 -19.40 -1.82 -28.96
CA PHE A 344 -20.67 -1.93 -28.23
C PHE A 344 -21.88 -1.44 -29.04
N SER A 345 -21.71 -0.38 -29.83
CA SER A 345 -22.78 0.10 -30.72
C SER A 345 -23.19 -0.99 -31.70
N PHE A 346 -22.22 -1.64 -32.36
CA PHE A 346 -22.51 -2.80 -33.23
C PHE A 346 -23.14 -3.96 -32.43
N PHE A 347 -22.61 -4.27 -31.26
CA PHE A 347 -23.09 -5.36 -30.41
C PHE A 347 -24.58 -5.23 -30.04
N VAL A 348 -25.05 -4.03 -29.74
CA VAL A 348 -26.47 -3.76 -29.40
C VAL A 348 -27.39 -4.03 -30.59
N TYR A 349 -26.98 -3.64 -31.80
CA TYR A 349 -27.76 -3.89 -33.03
C TYR A 349 -27.73 -5.38 -33.44
N THR A 350 -26.57 -6.05 -33.39
CA THR A 350 -26.45 -7.47 -33.78
C THR A 350 -27.15 -8.42 -32.81
N ASN A 351 -27.26 -8.05 -31.53
CA ASN A 351 -28.00 -8.84 -30.53
C ASN A 351 -29.48 -8.43 -30.41
N ASN A 352 -29.95 -7.50 -31.24
CA ASN A 352 -31.30 -6.90 -31.19
C ASN A 352 -31.72 -6.47 -29.77
N ILE A 353 -30.80 -5.84 -29.03
CA ILE A 353 -31.07 -5.35 -27.68
C ILE A 353 -31.84 -4.04 -27.80
N GLU A 354 -33.12 -4.02 -27.44
CA GLU A 354 -33.99 -2.83 -27.57
C GLU A 354 -33.66 -1.72 -26.56
N SER A 355 -33.29 -2.11 -25.34
CA SER A 355 -32.90 -1.18 -24.28
C SER A 355 -31.75 -1.75 -23.45
N VAL A 356 -30.82 -0.88 -23.04
CA VAL A 356 -29.75 -1.20 -22.11
C VAL A 356 -30.09 -0.54 -20.79
N VAL A 357 -30.34 -1.35 -19.76
CA VAL A 357 -30.90 -0.91 -18.48
C VAL A 357 -32.23 -0.17 -18.69
N PHE A 358 -32.27 1.16 -18.70
CA PHE A 358 -33.48 2.00 -18.85
C PHE A 358 -33.53 2.77 -20.18
N MET A 359 -32.40 2.91 -20.87
CA MET A 359 -32.27 3.76 -22.05
C MET A 359 -32.53 2.97 -23.33
N HIS A 360 -33.34 3.54 -24.23
CA HIS A 360 -33.55 2.98 -25.57
C HIS A 360 -32.22 2.96 -26.35
N ARG A 361 -31.97 1.89 -27.12
CA ARG A 361 -30.71 1.67 -27.84
C ARG A 361 -30.20 2.88 -28.63
N ALA A 362 -31.10 3.63 -29.28
CA ALA A 362 -30.73 4.81 -30.06
C ALA A 362 -30.09 5.91 -29.20
N PHE A 363 -30.61 6.13 -27.98
CA PHE A 363 -30.09 7.14 -27.06
C PHE A 363 -28.71 6.74 -26.52
N VAL A 364 -28.51 5.46 -26.23
CA VAL A 364 -27.20 4.92 -25.79
C VAL A 364 -26.15 5.13 -26.87
N VAL A 365 -26.46 4.83 -28.13
CA VAL A 365 -25.55 5.03 -29.26
C VAL A 365 -25.24 6.52 -29.46
N ILE A 366 -26.22 7.41 -29.31
CA ILE A 366 -25.99 8.87 -29.36
C ILE A 366 -25.02 9.31 -28.26
N ILE A 367 -25.19 8.85 -27.01
CA ILE A 367 -24.26 9.16 -25.91
C ILE A 367 -22.85 8.68 -26.25
N LEU A 368 -22.71 7.47 -26.78
CA LEU A 368 -21.41 6.91 -27.15
C LEU A 368 -20.72 7.73 -28.26
N VAL A 369 -21.48 8.20 -29.24
CA VAL A 369 -20.97 9.10 -30.28
C VAL A 369 -20.54 10.45 -29.69
N ILE A 370 -21.30 11.01 -28.74
CA ILE A 370 -20.90 12.24 -28.05
C ILE A 370 -19.59 12.02 -27.28
N ILE A 371 -19.45 10.91 -26.56
CA ILE A 371 -18.23 10.57 -25.81
C ILE A 371 -17.03 10.47 -26.76
N THR A 372 -17.17 9.80 -27.91
CA THR A 372 -16.06 9.68 -28.87
C THR A 372 -15.71 11.03 -29.50
N ILE A 373 -16.69 11.89 -29.83
CA ILE A 373 -16.43 13.24 -30.33
C ILE A 373 -15.68 14.08 -29.28
N VAL A 374 -16.17 14.08 -28.04
CA VAL A 374 -15.53 14.81 -26.93
C VAL A 374 -14.11 14.31 -26.72
N ALA A 375 -13.90 13.00 -26.69
CA ALA A 375 -12.57 12.43 -26.53
C ALA A 375 -11.64 12.78 -27.71
N THR A 376 -12.15 12.80 -28.94
CA THR A 376 -11.38 13.19 -30.15
C THR A 376 -10.87 14.62 -30.07
N ILE A 377 -11.60 15.53 -29.43
CA ILE A 377 -11.17 16.91 -29.21
C ILE A 377 -10.27 17.01 -27.97
N TYR A 378 -10.67 16.39 -26.86
CA TYR A 378 -10.02 16.52 -25.56
C TYR A 378 -8.61 15.90 -25.53
N THR A 379 -8.46 14.66 -26.02
CA THR A 379 -7.22 13.89 -25.93
C THR A 379 -6.04 14.60 -26.60
N PRO A 380 -6.12 15.09 -27.86
CA PRO A 380 -4.99 15.79 -28.48
C PRO A 380 -4.67 17.12 -27.78
N ILE A 381 -5.68 17.89 -27.36
CA ILE A 381 -5.45 19.16 -26.64
C ILE A 381 -4.68 18.91 -25.34
N LYS A 382 -5.06 17.88 -24.58
CA LYS A 382 -4.37 17.51 -23.34
C LYS A 382 -3.02 16.84 -23.57
N ALA A 383 -2.90 15.98 -24.57
CA ALA A 383 -1.62 15.35 -24.93
C ALA A 383 -0.58 16.36 -25.43
N LEU A 384 -1.02 17.54 -25.88
CA LEU A 384 -0.18 18.69 -26.22
C LEU A 384 0.16 19.58 -25.02
N GLN A 385 -0.36 19.34 -23.82
CA GLN A 385 0.12 20.04 -22.63
C GLN A 385 1.55 19.58 -22.34
N VAL A 386 2.51 20.45 -22.61
CA VAL A 386 3.94 20.17 -22.43
C VAL A 386 4.50 20.96 -21.27
N THR A 387 5.45 20.36 -20.56
CA THR A 387 6.08 21.01 -19.41
C THR A 387 7.33 21.74 -19.89
N GLU A 388 7.39 23.06 -19.74
CA GLU A 388 8.57 23.85 -20.15
C GLU A 388 9.76 23.70 -19.20
N LYS A 389 9.49 23.51 -17.90
CA LYS A 389 10.51 23.40 -16.85
C LYS A 389 10.33 22.13 -16.04
N HIS A 390 11.44 21.54 -15.61
CA HIS A 390 11.40 20.33 -14.81
C HIS A 390 10.64 20.59 -13.47
N PRO A 391 9.66 19.73 -13.09
CA PRO A 391 8.84 19.94 -11.89
C PRO A 391 9.66 20.07 -10.60
N LEU A 392 10.76 19.33 -10.48
CA LEU A 392 11.68 19.43 -9.33
C LEU A 392 12.23 20.84 -9.10
N ILE A 393 12.38 21.66 -10.15
CA ILE A 393 12.83 23.06 -9.98
C ILE A 393 11.84 23.82 -9.09
N LYS A 394 10.54 23.63 -9.34
CA LYS A 394 9.48 24.23 -8.52
C LYS A 394 9.47 23.60 -7.13
N THR A 395 9.57 22.28 -7.02
CA THR A 395 9.56 21.58 -5.73
C THR A 395 10.72 22.03 -4.83
N ILE A 396 11.94 22.14 -5.36
CA ILE A 396 13.12 22.64 -4.62
C ILE A 396 12.91 24.11 -4.21
N TYR A 397 12.36 24.95 -5.10
CA TYR A 397 12.06 26.34 -4.78
C TYR A 397 11.01 26.48 -3.66
N ASP A 398 9.90 25.74 -3.76
CA ASP A 398 8.84 25.73 -2.75
C ASP A 398 9.36 25.20 -1.40
N ALA A 399 10.26 24.21 -1.43
CA ALA A 399 10.93 23.69 -0.24
C ALA A 399 11.82 24.73 0.45
N ARG A 400 12.52 25.61 -0.31
CA ARG A 400 13.30 26.72 0.26
C ARG A 400 12.42 27.70 1.02
N ILE A 401 11.26 28.06 0.45
CA ILE A 401 10.28 28.93 1.11
C ILE A 401 9.74 28.26 2.38
N ALA A 402 9.44 26.97 2.33
CA ALA A 402 8.97 26.21 3.49
C ALA A 402 10.04 26.15 4.59
N ALA A 403 11.32 25.99 4.21
CA ALA A 403 12.45 25.99 5.13
C ALA A 403 12.62 27.32 5.87
N ASP A 404 12.54 28.45 5.15
CA ASP A 404 12.61 29.77 5.76
C ASP A 404 11.48 29.98 6.77
N ARG A 405 10.25 29.57 6.42
CA ARG A 405 9.09 29.65 7.32
C ARG A 405 9.27 28.76 8.56
N TRP A 406 9.81 27.56 8.38
CA TRP A 406 10.09 26.65 9.49
C TRP A 406 11.15 27.24 10.43
N LEU A 407 12.23 27.78 9.87
CA LEU A 407 13.32 28.39 10.63
C LEU A 407 12.82 29.56 11.48
N VAL A 408 12.02 30.46 10.91
CA VAL A 408 11.41 31.59 11.64
C VAL A 408 10.60 31.10 12.85
N ARG A 409 9.87 29.98 12.72
CA ARG A 409 9.09 29.40 13.83
C ARG A 409 9.95 28.68 14.86
N ALA A 410 11.14 28.21 14.48
CA ALA A 410 12.06 27.51 15.36
C ALA A 410 12.91 28.47 16.22
N THR A 411 13.08 29.71 15.77
CA THR A 411 13.98 30.73 16.34
C THR A 411 13.25 31.99 16.82
N VAL A 412 11.97 31.90 17.25
CA VAL A 412 11.18 33.08 17.58
C VAL A 412 11.73 33.78 18.82
N SER A 413 12.19 33.00 19.80
CA SER A 413 12.56 33.49 21.12
C SER A 413 13.99 33.96 21.20
N ASP A 414 14.16 35.28 21.28
CA ASP A 414 15.42 35.99 21.51
C ASP A 414 15.68 36.34 22.99
N SER A 415 14.66 36.16 23.84
CA SER A 415 14.72 36.43 25.27
C SER A 415 13.82 35.48 26.07
N LEU A 416 14.17 35.26 27.35
CA LEU A 416 13.40 34.39 28.23
C LEU A 416 11.90 34.76 28.33
N PRO A 417 11.49 36.05 28.44
CA PRO A 417 10.07 36.39 28.46
C PRO A 417 9.31 36.04 27.18
N VAL A 418 9.98 36.11 26.02
CA VAL A 418 9.40 35.70 24.74
C VAL A 418 9.28 34.18 24.69
N ALA A 419 10.31 33.44 25.12
CA ALA A 419 10.27 31.97 25.21
C ALA A 419 9.13 31.45 26.08
N VAL A 420 8.88 32.10 27.22
CA VAL A 420 7.75 31.76 28.11
C VAL A 420 6.41 32.04 27.43
N ARG A 421 6.29 33.15 26.69
CA ARG A 421 5.06 33.50 25.97
C ARG A 421 4.79 32.53 24.83
N GLU A 422 5.78 32.27 23.98
CA GLU A 422 5.71 31.31 22.87
C GLU A 422 5.34 29.91 23.37
N TYR A 423 5.95 29.48 24.48
CA TYR A 423 5.59 28.21 25.10
C TYR A 423 4.11 28.17 25.49
N LYS A 424 3.62 29.20 26.20
CA LYS A 424 2.21 29.30 26.62
C LYS A 424 1.26 29.31 25.43
N ASP A 425 1.60 30.05 24.37
CA ASP A 425 0.77 30.16 23.17
C ASP A 425 0.65 28.81 22.45
N ARG A 426 1.74 28.03 22.39
CA ARG A 426 1.73 26.66 21.84
C ARG A 426 1.01 25.66 22.74
N HIS A 427 1.12 25.81 24.06
CA HIS A 427 0.65 24.83 25.04
C HIS A 427 -0.69 25.21 25.67
N SER A 428 -1.55 25.96 24.96
CA SER A 428 -2.90 26.34 25.41
C SER A 428 -2.93 27.04 26.78
N GLY A 429 -1.95 27.93 27.00
CA GLY A 429 -1.79 28.72 28.22
C GLY A 429 -1.14 27.99 29.39
N ARG A 430 -0.63 26.76 29.20
CA ARG A 430 0.13 26.03 30.23
C ARG A 430 1.47 26.70 30.47
N ASP A 431 1.82 26.93 31.74
CA ASP A 431 3.13 27.45 32.13
C ASP A 431 4.25 26.48 31.73
N PRO A 432 5.47 26.94 31.42
CA PRO A 432 6.62 26.07 31.18
C PRO A 432 6.96 25.17 32.37
N PRO A 433 7.68 24.04 32.18
CA PRO A 433 8.12 23.21 33.29
C PRO A 433 9.05 23.98 34.26
N PRO A 434 9.21 23.53 35.51
CA PRO A 434 10.20 24.09 36.43
C PRO A 434 11.60 24.11 35.81
N ASN A 435 12.44 25.07 36.21
CA ASN A 435 13.81 25.28 35.70
C ASN A 435 13.91 25.55 34.17
N PHE A 436 12.83 26.07 33.58
CA PHE A 436 12.81 26.47 32.17
C PHE A 436 13.78 27.62 31.87
N ASP A 437 14.00 28.53 32.82
CA ASP A 437 15.03 29.58 32.74
C ASP A 437 16.44 28.98 32.63
N ALA A 438 16.77 27.99 33.46
CA ALA A 438 18.04 27.29 33.40
C ALA A 438 18.22 26.56 32.06
N TRP A 439 17.16 25.94 31.54
CA TRP A 439 17.18 25.35 30.20
C TRP A 439 17.38 26.39 29.09
N TYR A 440 16.70 27.53 29.16
CA TYR A 440 16.83 28.59 28.17
C TYR A 440 18.26 29.18 28.16
N GLU A 441 18.83 29.40 29.35
CA GLU A 441 20.21 29.82 29.51
C GLU A 441 21.18 28.77 28.93
N PHE A 442 20.99 27.50 29.28
CA PHE A 442 21.78 26.39 28.76
C PHE A 442 21.75 26.32 27.23
N ALA A 443 20.56 26.39 26.63
CA ALA A 443 20.39 26.38 25.18
C ALA A 443 21.08 27.57 24.50
N THR A 444 21.01 28.75 25.12
CA THR A 444 21.65 29.98 24.63
C THR A 444 23.18 29.88 24.72
N GLN A 445 23.72 29.38 25.83
CA GLN A 445 25.16 29.18 26.03
C GLN A 445 25.74 28.18 25.02
N ARG A 446 25.00 27.11 24.70
CA ARG A 446 25.35 26.10 23.67
C ARG A 446 25.12 26.58 22.23
N ARG A 447 24.60 27.80 22.05
CA ARG A 447 24.27 28.39 20.75
C ARG A 447 23.30 27.51 19.95
N SER A 448 22.29 26.93 20.60
CA SER A 448 21.24 26.19 19.90
C SER A 448 20.45 27.16 19.02
N VAL A 449 20.22 26.77 17.78
CA VAL A 449 19.38 27.55 16.85
C VAL A 449 17.90 27.27 17.11
N VAL A 450 17.58 26.04 17.50
CA VAL A 450 16.19 25.61 17.73
C VAL A 450 15.87 25.81 19.20
N ILE A 451 14.97 26.76 19.47
CA ILE A 451 14.53 27.10 20.84
C ILE A 451 13.05 26.81 21.02
N ASP A 452 12.19 27.11 20.05
CA ASP A 452 10.74 27.06 20.31
C ASP A 452 10.04 25.83 19.75
N HIS A 453 10.64 25.14 18.78
CA HIS A 453 9.96 24.13 17.99
C HIS A 453 10.44 22.71 18.31
N PHE A 454 9.63 21.99 19.10
CA PHE A 454 9.83 20.60 19.52
C PHE A 454 8.56 19.75 19.30
N ALA A 455 7.94 19.87 18.13
CA ALA A 455 6.61 19.32 17.87
C ALA A 455 6.57 17.79 17.99
N GLN A 456 7.62 17.08 17.54
CA GLN A 456 7.70 15.63 17.68
C GLN A 456 7.75 15.20 19.16
N MET A 457 8.57 15.88 19.96
CA MET A 457 8.68 15.61 21.40
C MET A 457 7.35 15.85 22.11
N GLU A 458 6.67 16.96 21.79
CA GLU A 458 5.37 17.32 22.34
C GLU A 458 4.30 16.26 21.98
N GLU A 459 4.27 15.79 20.74
CA GLU A 459 3.36 14.71 20.29
C GLU A 459 3.60 13.40 21.05
N ASP A 460 4.87 13.06 21.31
CA ASP A 460 5.28 11.82 21.98
C ASP A 460 4.85 11.77 23.45
N ILE A 461 4.97 12.89 24.16
CA ILE A 461 4.66 12.95 25.60
C ILE A 461 3.18 13.27 25.89
N LEU A 462 2.46 13.80 24.91
CA LEU A 462 1.06 14.24 25.07
C LEU A 462 0.11 13.17 25.65
N PRO A 463 0.17 11.88 25.24
CA PRO A 463 -0.72 10.87 25.80
C PRO A 463 -0.58 10.71 27.32
N PHE A 464 0.64 10.87 27.85
CA PHE A 464 0.93 10.66 29.28
C PHE A 464 0.44 11.80 30.17
N TRP A 465 0.16 12.98 29.60
CA TRP A 465 -0.56 14.05 30.31
C TRP A 465 -2.00 13.66 30.68
N GLY A 466 -2.60 12.72 29.95
CA GLY A 466 -3.94 12.20 30.23
C GLY A 466 -3.98 11.07 31.26
N VAL A 467 -2.82 10.59 31.70
CA VAL A 467 -2.67 9.50 32.66
C VAL A 467 -2.26 10.06 34.03
N LEU A 468 -2.69 9.43 35.12
CA LEU A 468 -2.33 9.85 36.48
C LEU A 468 -0.83 9.62 36.74
N PRO A 469 -0.08 10.54 37.39
CA PRO A 469 1.37 10.41 37.59
C PRO A 469 1.80 9.09 38.23
N SER A 470 1.06 8.62 39.25
CA SER A 470 1.33 7.32 39.90
C SER A 470 1.25 6.13 38.94
N LYS A 471 0.26 6.13 38.05
CA LYS A 471 0.12 5.10 37.00
C LYS A 471 1.21 5.21 35.94
N VAL A 472 1.68 6.41 35.62
CA VAL A 472 2.82 6.59 34.71
C VAL A 472 4.08 5.96 35.31
N ARG A 473 4.37 6.19 36.60
CA ARG A 473 5.52 5.57 37.29
C ARG A 473 5.41 4.04 37.34
N GLU A 474 4.22 3.50 37.59
CA GLU A 474 3.97 2.05 37.51
C GLU A 474 4.22 1.51 36.10
N ALA A 475 3.73 2.20 35.07
CA ALA A 475 3.93 1.82 33.67
C ALA A 475 5.40 1.86 33.24
N VAL A 476 6.20 2.81 33.75
CA VAL A 476 7.66 2.84 33.54
C VAL A 476 8.32 1.56 34.08
N ARG A 477 7.99 1.17 35.32
CA ARG A 477 8.57 -0.03 35.94
C ARG A 477 8.12 -1.32 35.26
N HIS A 478 6.86 -1.35 34.80
CA HIS A 478 6.35 -2.44 33.97
C HIS A 478 7.15 -2.54 32.66
N ALA A 479 7.32 -1.44 31.95
CA ALA A 479 8.08 -1.42 30.70
C ALA A 479 9.55 -1.84 30.90
N ALA A 480 10.18 -1.44 32.00
CA ALA A 480 11.54 -1.83 32.33
C ALA A 480 11.71 -3.32 32.70
N ALA A 481 10.63 -4.03 33.00
CA ALA A 481 10.65 -5.47 33.27
C ALA A 481 10.63 -6.32 31.98
N GLU A 482 10.42 -5.71 30.81
CA GLU A 482 10.46 -6.36 29.50
C GLU A 482 11.90 -6.62 29.02
N PRO A 483 12.11 -7.57 28.09
CA PRO A 483 13.44 -7.87 27.56
C PRO A 483 14.03 -6.68 26.78
N ASP A 484 15.36 -6.54 26.83
CA ASP A 484 16.16 -5.48 26.19
C ASP A 484 15.76 -4.04 26.55
N MET A 485 15.32 -3.84 27.80
CA MET A 485 15.00 -2.53 28.38
C MET A 485 15.95 -2.19 29.53
N ALA A 486 16.31 -0.91 29.65
CA ALA A 486 17.03 -0.35 30.78
C ALA A 486 16.14 0.60 31.57
N LEU A 487 16.18 0.53 32.91
CA LEU A 487 15.61 1.55 33.78
C LEU A 487 16.69 2.55 34.18
N LEU A 488 16.45 3.83 33.93
CA LEU A 488 17.27 4.92 34.46
C LEU A 488 16.51 5.62 35.59
N ARG A 489 17.20 5.85 36.72
CA ARG A 489 16.70 6.55 37.89
C ARG A 489 17.55 7.78 38.14
N ILE A 490 16.90 8.93 38.27
CA ILE A 490 17.51 10.19 38.69
C ILE A 490 16.99 10.51 40.09
N GLN A 491 17.89 10.63 41.07
CA GLN A 491 17.53 10.96 42.45
C GLN A 491 18.58 11.85 43.09
N GLY A 492 18.16 13.03 43.58
CA GLY A 492 19.07 13.98 44.25
C GLY A 492 20.26 14.40 43.40
N GLY A 493 20.06 14.53 42.08
CA GLY A 493 21.12 14.89 41.11
C GLY A 493 22.08 13.75 40.77
N LYS A 494 21.84 12.51 41.21
CA LYS A 494 22.60 11.31 40.84
C LYS A 494 21.80 10.44 39.88
N ILE A 495 22.50 9.76 38.97
CA ILE A 495 21.91 8.90 37.94
C ILE A 495 22.36 7.45 38.19
N GLU A 496 21.41 6.53 38.24
CA GLU A 496 21.63 5.09 38.41
C GLU A 496 20.87 4.29 37.32
N HIS A 497 21.38 3.11 36.96
CA HIS A 497 20.75 2.22 35.98
C HIS A 497 20.73 0.76 36.46
N ASN A 498 19.79 -0.04 35.97
CA ASN A 498 19.63 -1.45 36.38
C ASN A 498 20.43 -2.47 35.54
N LEU A 499 21.17 -2.04 34.51
CA LEU A 499 21.96 -2.94 33.65
C LEU A 499 23.17 -3.57 34.38
N PRO A 500 23.46 -4.87 34.13
CA PRO A 500 24.63 -5.53 34.69
C PRO A 500 25.94 -5.07 34.02
N PRO A 501 27.09 -5.15 34.71
CA PRO A 501 28.39 -4.75 34.15
C PRO A 501 28.81 -5.50 32.88
N SER A 502 28.31 -6.72 32.68
CA SER A 502 28.59 -7.56 31.51
C SER A 502 27.70 -7.26 30.30
N SER A 503 26.73 -6.33 30.41
CA SER A 503 25.80 -6.04 29.33
C SER A 503 26.51 -5.36 28.14
N PRO A 504 26.27 -5.80 26.88
CA PRO A 504 26.81 -5.14 25.68
C PRO A 504 26.25 -3.73 25.47
N TYR A 505 25.11 -3.42 26.10
CA TYR A 505 24.44 -2.11 26.00
C TYR A 505 24.95 -1.09 27.03
N LYS A 506 25.84 -1.49 27.94
CA LYS A 506 26.38 -0.58 28.96
C LYS A 506 27.00 0.71 28.35
N PRO A 507 27.83 0.65 27.29
CA PRO A 507 28.40 1.85 26.67
C PRO A 507 27.35 2.81 26.10
N VAL A 508 26.20 2.29 25.66
CA VAL A 508 25.10 3.10 25.14
C VAL A 508 24.43 3.91 26.25
N ILE A 509 24.19 3.27 27.40
CA ILE A 509 23.63 3.96 28.57
C ILE A 509 24.65 4.90 29.22
N ASP A 510 25.94 4.55 29.23
CA ASP A 510 26.98 5.44 29.76
C ASP A 510 27.09 6.74 28.94
N ASP A 511 26.97 6.71 27.61
CA ASP A 511 26.92 7.91 26.76
C ASP A 511 25.64 8.74 27.03
N LEU A 512 24.50 8.10 27.26
CA LEU A 512 23.27 8.80 27.65
C LEU A 512 23.42 9.49 29.02
N ILE A 513 24.07 8.84 29.99
CA ILE A 513 24.38 9.42 31.30
C ILE A 513 25.33 10.61 31.16
N GLU A 514 26.32 10.53 30.27
CA GLU A 514 27.23 11.64 29.99
C GLU A 514 26.47 12.85 29.43
N LEU A 515 25.53 12.64 28.50
CA LEU A 515 24.68 13.72 27.96
C LEU A 515 23.85 14.39 29.07
N ILE A 516 23.30 13.62 30.01
CA ILE A 516 22.49 14.14 31.13
C ILE A 516 23.37 14.86 32.17
N GLY A 517 24.61 14.42 32.35
CA GLY A 517 25.52 14.92 33.38
C GLY A 517 25.75 16.44 33.34
N GLY A 518 25.63 17.09 32.18
CA GLY A 518 25.78 18.54 32.04
C GLY A 518 24.67 19.38 32.68
N PHE A 519 23.49 18.80 32.90
CA PHE A 519 22.31 19.52 33.39
C PHE A 519 21.52 18.79 34.50
N VAL A 520 22.02 17.65 34.98
CA VAL A 520 21.36 16.79 35.97
C VAL A 520 20.95 17.53 37.25
N GLN A 521 21.72 18.55 37.66
CA GLN A 521 21.43 19.37 38.85
C GLN A 521 20.11 20.17 38.75
N HIS A 522 19.58 20.36 37.55
CA HIS A 522 18.32 21.08 37.30
C HIS A 522 17.14 20.12 37.12
N LEU A 523 17.35 18.81 37.15
CA LEU A 523 16.29 17.82 36.97
C LEU A 523 15.66 17.44 38.31
N SER A 524 14.36 17.14 38.29
CA SER A 524 13.66 16.56 39.43
C SER A 524 13.90 15.05 39.52
N ASP A 525 13.59 14.46 40.68
CA ASP A 525 13.63 13.00 40.84
C ASP A 525 12.64 12.33 39.87
N MET A 526 13.11 11.36 39.09
CA MET A 526 12.31 10.66 38.07
C MET A 526 12.89 9.30 37.70
N GLU A 527 12.04 8.45 37.12
CA GLU A 527 12.43 7.17 36.50
C GLU A 527 11.91 7.15 35.05
N PHE A 528 12.66 6.53 34.13
CA PHE A 528 12.20 6.27 32.77
C PHE A 528 12.84 5.01 32.18
N ALA A 529 12.10 4.32 31.31
CA ALA A 529 12.53 3.09 30.65
C ALA A 529 13.08 3.39 29.25
N VAL A 530 14.26 2.85 28.93
CA VAL A 530 14.97 3.04 27.67
C VAL A 530 15.02 1.71 26.91
N ASN A 531 14.53 1.73 25.67
CA ASN A 531 14.67 0.64 24.73
C ASN A 531 16.10 0.61 24.18
N LEU A 532 16.75 -0.55 24.28
CA LEU A 532 18.13 -0.75 23.83
C LEU A 532 18.22 -1.29 22.40
N ASN A 533 17.10 -1.76 21.84
CA ASN A 533 17.03 -2.31 20.50
C ASN A 533 16.80 -1.21 19.45
N GLU A 534 17.24 -1.49 18.22
CA GLU A 534 17.03 -0.59 17.07
C GLU A 534 15.54 -0.48 16.68
N ARG A 535 14.76 -1.54 16.96
CA ARG A 535 13.34 -1.63 16.66
C ARG A 535 12.50 -0.98 17.77
N PRO A 536 11.55 -0.08 17.45
CA PRO A 536 10.66 0.49 18.45
C PRO A 536 9.74 -0.58 19.07
N ARG A 537 9.20 -0.30 20.27
CA ARG A 537 8.55 -1.31 21.11
C ARG A 537 7.07 -1.08 21.35
N VAL A 538 6.58 0.15 21.35
CA VAL A 538 5.20 0.48 21.77
C VAL A 538 4.26 0.63 20.58
N LEU A 539 3.58 -0.45 20.20
CA LEU A 539 2.63 -0.51 19.09
C LEU A 539 1.18 -0.44 19.62
N ALA A 540 0.86 0.63 20.32
CA ALA A 540 -0.43 0.81 21.00
C ALA A 540 -1.60 1.09 20.02
N PRO A 541 -2.78 0.46 20.19
CA PRO A 541 -3.96 0.74 19.39
C PRO A 541 -4.38 2.21 19.42
N ARG A 542 -4.85 2.73 18.27
CA ARG A 542 -5.18 4.16 18.10
C ARG A 542 -6.18 4.68 19.12
N ASP A 543 -7.16 3.85 19.46
CA ASP A 543 -8.26 4.19 20.36
C ASP A 543 -7.77 4.45 21.79
N ASP A 544 -6.76 3.69 22.23
CA ASP A 544 -6.16 3.84 23.55
C ASP A 544 -5.31 5.11 23.64
N VAL A 545 -4.50 5.37 22.62
CA VAL A 545 -3.73 6.62 22.49
C VAL A 545 -4.66 7.83 22.42
N GLN A 546 -5.73 7.75 21.62
CA GLN A 546 -6.67 8.87 21.48
C GLN A 546 -7.45 9.13 22.79
N ARG A 547 -7.79 8.07 23.54
CA ARG A 547 -8.43 8.22 24.85
C ARG A 547 -7.51 8.95 25.82
N ALA A 548 -6.23 8.59 25.87
CA ALA A 548 -5.23 9.26 26.70
C ALA A 548 -5.04 10.73 26.29
N VAL A 549 -4.89 11.02 24.99
CA VAL A 549 -4.75 12.39 24.47
C VAL A 549 -6.00 13.24 24.73
N LYS A 550 -7.21 12.68 24.59
CA LYS A 550 -8.45 13.39 24.94
C LYS A 550 -8.51 13.68 26.43
N SER A 551 -8.13 12.75 27.30
CA SER A 551 -8.04 13.00 28.74
C SER A 551 -7.02 14.08 29.08
N ALA A 552 -5.93 14.22 28.30
CA ALA A 552 -4.94 15.26 28.48
C ALA A 552 -5.48 16.68 28.22
N SER A 553 -6.41 16.84 27.26
CA SER A 553 -6.99 18.14 26.93
C SER A 553 -8.09 18.58 27.89
N TRP A 554 -8.72 17.65 28.60
CA TRP A 554 -9.71 17.93 29.64
C TRP A 554 -9.01 18.28 30.96
N LYS A 555 -8.93 19.58 31.28
CA LYS A 555 -8.39 20.08 32.55
C LYS A 555 -9.15 19.52 33.76
N ARG A 556 -8.42 19.18 34.83
CA ARG A 556 -8.85 18.83 36.21
C ARG A 556 -9.44 17.44 36.43
N VAL A 557 -8.60 16.40 36.48
CA VAL A 557 -8.95 15.12 37.15
C VAL A 557 -8.06 14.83 38.37
N SER A 558 -6.91 15.47 38.50
CA SER A 558 -5.92 15.22 39.59
C SER A 558 -6.36 15.68 40.99
N LYS A 559 -7.35 16.56 41.13
CA LYS A 559 -7.75 17.13 42.45
C LYS A 559 -8.51 16.18 43.39
N LEU A 560 -8.80 14.95 42.99
CA LEU A 560 -9.71 14.04 43.72
C LEU A 560 -9.07 12.75 44.25
N LEU A 561 -7.74 12.58 44.16
CA LEU A 561 -7.09 11.32 44.54
C LEU A 561 -6.03 11.48 45.64
N PRO A 562 -5.90 10.49 46.54
CA PRO A 562 -4.92 10.52 47.62
C PRO A 562 -3.49 10.47 47.07
N ARG A 563 -2.61 11.29 47.66
CA ARG A 563 -1.17 11.29 47.40
C ARG A 563 -0.59 9.94 47.83
N SER A 564 -0.12 9.12 46.89
CA SER A 564 0.84 8.06 47.20
C SER A 564 2.25 8.58 46.91
N VAL A 565 2.98 8.85 47.97
CA VAL A 565 4.43 9.09 47.94
C VAL A 565 5.06 7.79 48.40
N ASP A 566 5.73 7.10 47.48
CA ASP A 566 6.94 6.33 47.76
C ASP A 566 7.60 5.91 46.44
N ILE A 567 8.74 6.55 46.13
CA ILE A 567 9.74 6.03 45.18
C ILE A 567 10.78 5.25 46.01
N GLN A 568 10.32 4.40 46.94
CA GLN A 568 11.17 3.63 47.85
C GLN A 568 11.01 2.13 47.60
N GLY A 569 11.43 1.70 46.40
CA GLY A 569 11.52 0.29 46.03
C GLY A 569 12.79 0.02 45.22
N ASP A 570 13.33 -1.18 45.35
CA ASP A 570 14.46 -1.65 44.54
C ASP A 570 14.11 -1.58 43.05
N MET A 571 15.09 -1.27 42.19
CA MET A 571 14.89 -1.33 40.75
C MET A 571 14.58 -2.77 40.33
N PRO A 572 13.64 -3.02 39.41
CA PRO A 572 13.48 -4.34 38.82
C PRO A 572 14.80 -4.77 38.17
N ALA A 573 15.19 -6.02 38.39
CA ALA A 573 16.37 -6.58 37.74
C ALA A 573 16.19 -6.52 36.22
N ALA A 574 17.20 -6.05 35.49
CA ALA A 574 17.20 -6.11 34.04
C ALA A 574 17.14 -7.57 33.60
N GLN A 575 16.26 -7.88 32.65
CA GLN A 575 16.27 -9.20 32.02
C GLN A 575 17.60 -9.41 31.28
N PRO A 576 18.15 -10.64 31.22
CA PRO A 576 19.32 -10.91 30.41
C PRO A 576 19.04 -10.57 28.94
N PRO A 577 20.06 -10.12 28.18
CA PRO A 577 19.92 -9.91 26.74
C PRO A 577 19.40 -11.18 26.07
N ASN A 578 18.56 -11.04 25.06
CA ASN A 578 18.14 -12.20 24.28
C ASN A 578 19.32 -12.65 23.39
N ASP A 579 19.88 -13.83 23.63
CA ASP A 579 21.14 -14.30 23.02
C ASP A 579 21.06 -14.63 21.51
N GLY A 580 19.96 -14.25 20.83
CA GLY A 580 19.76 -14.53 19.41
C GLY A 580 19.53 -16.01 19.07
N GLU A 581 19.45 -16.90 20.07
CA GLU A 581 18.84 -18.22 19.87
C GLU A 581 17.37 -18.03 19.50
N SER A 582 16.90 -18.84 18.54
CA SER A 582 15.53 -18.78 17.99
C SER A 582 14.52 -18.42 19.09
N PRO A 583 13.68 -17.37 18.92
CA PRO A 583 12.76 -16.97 19.97
C PRO A 583 12.00 -18.22 20.42
N ALA A 584 11.98 -18.49 21.72
CA ALA A 584 11.13 -19.55 22.27
C ALA A 584 9.74 -19.39 21.63
N GLU A 585 9.09 -20.49 21.23
CA GLU A 585 7.82 -20.46 20.48
C GLU A 585 6.75 -19.52 21.10
N GLU A 586 6.88 -19.22 22.39
CA GLU A 586 6.09 -18.28 23.18
C GLU A 586 6.21 -16.79 22.77
N TYR A 587 7.32 -16.34 22.16
CA TYR A 587 7.59 -14.92 21.82
C TYR A 587 7.54 -14.60 20.32
N PHE A 588 7.39 -15.61 19.45
CA PHE A 588 7.34 -15.41 18.01
C PHE A 588 6.07 -14.67 17.57
N THR A 589 6.23 -13.55 16.87
CA THR A 589 5.11 -12.80 16.28
C THR A 589 5.14 -12.98 14.75
N PRO A 590 4.16 -13.68 14.15
CA PRO A 590 4.12 -13.83 12.70
C PRO A 590 3.87 -12.48 12.02
N VAL A 591 4.33 -12.35 10.78
CA VAL A 591 4.21 -11.12 9.96
C VAL A 591 2.76 -10.66 9.82
N THR A 592 1.82 -11.60 9.66
CA THR A 592 0.39 -11.29 9.57
C THR A 592 -0.11 -10.62 10.85
N ALA A 593 0.24 -11.17 12.02
CA ALA A 593 -0.12 -10.59 13.31
C ALA A 593 0.52 -9.21 13.52
N LEU A 594 1.78 -9.02 13.09
CA LEU A 594 2.43 -7.71 13.14
C LEU A 594 1.67 -6.67 12.30
N ARG A 595 1.27 -7.02 11.07
CA ARG A 595 0.52 -6.14 10.17
C ARG A 595 -0.86 -5.79 10.75
N GLU A 596 -1.56 -6.76 11.31
CA GLU A 596 -2.84 -6.56 11.99
C GLU A 596 -2.70 -5.64 13.20
N MET A 597 -1.73 -5.89 14.09
CA MET A 597 -1.41 -5.01 15.22
C MET A 597 -1.08 -3.59 14.75
N THR A 598 -0.36 -3.45 13.64
CA THR A 598 -0.01 -2.15 13.06
C THR A 598 -1.23 -1.47 12.45
N ALA A 599 -2.15 -2.20 11.81
CA ALA A 599 -3.41 -1.64 11.30
C ALA A 599 -4.26 -1.04 12.42
N LEU A 600 -4.22 -1.62 13.63
CA LEU A 600 -4.93 -1.10 14.81
C LEU A 600 -4.40 0.26 15.29
N THR A 601 -3.19 0.68 14.90
CA THR A 601 -2.66 2.02 15.22
C THR A 601 -3.24 3.11 14.32
N CYS A 602 -3.97 2.72 13.27
CA CYS A 602 -4.65 3.64 12.36
C CYS A 602 -6.08 3.94 12.81
N ALA A 603 -6.54 5.14 12.46
CA ALA A 603 -7.89 5.58 12.79
C ALA A 603 -8.95 4.78 12.00
N PRO A 604 -10.14 4.54 12.58
CA PRO A 604 -11.25 3.93 11.85
C PRO A 604 -11.57 4.67 10.54
N GLY A 605 -11.83 3.92 9.46
CA GLY A 605 -12.13 4.47 8.13
C GLY A 605 -10.93 4.86 7.28
N THR A 606 -9.70 4.70 7.78
CA THR A 606 -8.48 4.85 6.97
C THR A 606 -8.11 3.55 6.27
N ARG A 607 -7.47 3.62 5.10
CA ARG A 607 -7.09 2.43 4.32
C ARG A 607 -6.12 1.51 5.07
N GLY A 608 -5.17 2.08 5.80
CA GLY A 608 -4.23 1.30 6.62
C GLY A 608 -4.92 0.57 7.78
N ARG A 609 -6.08 1.03 8.25
CA ARG A 609 -6.90 0.30 9.23
C ARG A 609 -7.63 -0.88 8.60
N ALA A 610 -8.00 -0.76 7.32
CA ALA A 610 -8.71 -1.79 6.58
C ALA A 610 -7.81 -2.94 6.11
N GLY A 611 -6.49 -2.85 6.30
CA GLY A 611 -5.54 -3.96 6.10
C GLY A 611 -4.52 -3.69 5.00
N THR A 612 -3.98 -4.77 4.42
CA THR A 612 -2.97 -4.67 3.37
C THR A 612 -3.57 -4.40 2.00
N HIS A 613 -2.93 -3.56 1.20
CA HIS A 613 -3.28 -3.42 -0.21
C HIS A 613 -2.96 -4.73 -0.95
N TRP A 614 -3.93 -5.25 -1.70
CA TRP A 614 -3.82 -6.58 -2.32
C TRP A 614 -3.07 -6.57 -3.64
N ASP A 615 -3.19 -5.49 -4.43
CA ASP A 615 -2.58 -5.39 -5.74
C ASP A 615 -1.10 -5.00 -5.58
N VAL A 616 -0.24 -5.99 -5.73
CA VAL A 616 1.22 -5.79 -5.74
C VAL A 616 1.76 -5.62 -7.14
N ARG A 617 0.98 -5.94 -8.19
CA ARG A 617 1.41 -5.88 -9.59
C ARG A 617 1.48 -4.45 -10.08
N ASP A 618 0.43 -3.68 -9.80
CA ASP A 618 0.31 -2.29 -10.25
C ASP A 618 0.65 -1.34 -9.09
N ILE A 619 1.14 -0.14 -9.40
CA ILE A 619 1.45 0.84 -8.35
C ILE A 619 0.16 1.40 -7.75
N CYS A 620 0.07 1.46 -6.41
CA CYS A 620 -1.04 2.15 -5.75
C CYS A 620 -0.90 3.68 -5.91
N VAL A 621 -1.32 4.21 -7.06
CA VAL A 621 -1.31 5.66 -7.35
C VAL A 621 -2.11 6.43 -6.31
N SER A 622 -3.24 5.88 -5.86
CA SER A 622 -4.09 6.53 -4.86
C SER A 622 -3.43 6.60 -3.47
N CYS A 623 -2.50 5.68 -3.16
CA CYS A 623 -1.67 5.72 -1.96
C CYS A 623 -0.53 6.75 -2.09
N ALA A 624 0.01 6.94 -3.30
CA ALA A 624 1.13 7.85 -3.56
C ALA A 624 0.72 9.32 -3.78
N ARG A 625 -0.49 9.56 -4.32
CA ARG A 625 -0.98 10.88 -4.74
C ARG A 625 -0.99 11.94 -3.62
N PRO A 626 -1.35 11.67 -2.35
CA PRO A 626 -1.39 12.68 -1.30
C PRO A 626 -0.05 13.35 -1.00
N GLN A 627 1.06 12.62 -1.13
CA GLN A 627 2.43 13.10 -0.88
C GLN A 627 3.19 13.50 -2.14
N SER A 628 2.68 13.14 -3.31
CA SER A 628 3.38 13.31 -4.59
C SER A 628 2.93 14.57 -5.31
N GLN A 629 3.89 15.29 -5.91
CA GLN A 629 3.64 16.33 -6.89
C GLN A 629 4.06 15.82 -8.26
N GLN A 630 3.07 15.50 -9.10
CA GLN A 630 3.29 14.73 -10.32
C GLN A 630 3.98 13.40 -9.98
N LEU A 631 5.15 13.12 -10.56
CA LEU A 631 5.91 11.90 -10.31
C LEU A 631 6.76 11.96 -9.02
N TYR A 632 7.08 13.16 -8.50
CA TYR A 632 8.10 13.32 -7.46
C TYR A 632 7.50 13.47 -6.07
N LEU A 633 8.24 13.00 -5.06
CA LEU A 633 7.87 13.14 -3.67
C LEU A 633 7.98 14.61 -3.21
N ALA A 634 6.87 15.20 -2.79
CA ALA A 634 6.81 16.60 -2.36
C ALA A 634 6.58 16.76 -0.85
N ASN A 635 5.72 15.93 -0.25
CA ASN A 635 5.42 15.98 1.18
C ASN A 635 6.04 14.80 1.92
N TRP A 636 7.26 15.01 2.44
CA TRP A 636 8.03 13.99 3.17
C TRP A 636 7.35 13.53 4.46
N GLN A 637 6.79 14.46 5.25
CA GLN A 637 6.16 14.09 6.52
C GLN A 637 4.95 13.17 6.29
N LEU A 638 4.19 13.44 5.23
CA LEU A 638 3.06 12.61 4.86
C LEU A 638 3.51 11.26 4.29
N SER A 639 4.61 11.19 3.52
CA SER A 639 5.12 9.90 3.00
C SER A 639 5.58 8.92 4.07
N GLN A 640 5.96 9.40 5.27
CA GLN A 640 6.29 8.54 6.40
C GLN A 640 5.06 7.95 7.10
N GLY A 641 3.85 8.46 6.81
CA GLY A 641 2.60 8.02 7.42
C GLY A 641 2.03 6.76 6.77
N LEU A 642 1.85 5.70 7.55
CA LEU A 642 1.36 4.40 7.07
C LEU A 642 -0.16 4.34 6.81
N CYS A 643 -0.97 5.10 7.56
CA CYS A 643 -2.42 4.88 7.60
C CYS A 643 -3.20 5.19 6.31
N HIS A 644 -2.64 5.94 5.38
CA HIS A 644 -3.23 6.15 4.05
C HIS A 644 -2.51 5.36 2.94
N GLN A 645 -1.41 4.66 3.29
CA GLN A 645 -0.54 3.91 2.38
C GLN A 645 -0.52 2.43 2.76
N SER A 646 -1.66 1.75 2.61
CA SER A 646 -1.82 0.33 2.94
C SER A 646 -0.95 -0.61 2.09
N ASP A 647 -0.39 -0.12 0.98
CA ASP A 647 0.58 -0.86 0.18
C ASP A 647 1.95 -0.97 0.85
N LEU A 648 2.37 -0.01 1.69
CA LEU A 648 3.67 -0.06 2.37
C LEU A 648 3.85 -1.28 3.27
N PHE A 649 2.76 -1.92 3.74
CA PHE A 649 2.82 -3.20 4.46
C PHE A 649 3.52 -4.32 3.68
N ARG A 650 3.46 -4.29 2.34
CA ARG A 650 4.09 -5.26 1.42
C ARG A 650 5.27 -4.68 0.65
N LEU A 651 5.61 -3.43 0.91
CA LEU A 651 6.64 -2.70 0.19
C LEU A 651 7.81 -2.24 1.08
N HIS A 652 7.83 -2.59 2.36
CA HIS A 652 8.91 -2.23 3.28
C HIS A 652 9.23 -3.39 4.23
N SER A 653 10.52 -3.75 4.31
CA SER A 653 10.98 -4.96 5.00
C SER A 653 10.65 -4.95 6.50
N PHE A 654 10.62 -3.76 7.14
CA PHE A 654 10.16 -3.59 8.53
C PHE A 654 8.76 -4.17 8.83
N HIS A 655 7.84 -4.17 7.85
CA HIS A 655 6.48 -4.71 7.99
C HIS A 655 6.34 -6.14 7.46
N MET A 656 7.44 -6.72 6.98
CA MET A 656 7.51 -8.03 6.32
C MET A 656 8.43 -9.01 7.07
N THR A 657 9.28 -8.48 7.95
CA THR A 657 10.20 -9.26 8.79
C THR A 657 9.60 -9.44 10.20
N PRO A 658 9.46 -10.68 10.70
CA PRO A 658 9.05 -10.94 12.08
C PRO A 658 9.92 -10.16 13.07
N PRO A 659 9.35 -9.55 14.12
CA PRO A 659 10.14 -8.90 15.15
C PRO A 659 10.80 -9.94 16.05
N GLU A 660 12.06 -9.68 16.43
CA GLU A 660 12.82 -10.49 17.38
C GLU A 660 12.16 -10.51 18.75
N VAL A 661 11.59 -9.37 19.15
CA VAL A 661 10.84 -9.21 20.39
C VAL A 661 9.43 -8.72 20.08
N ARG A 662 8.44 -9.34 20.73
CA ARG A 662 7.03 -8.98 20.57
C ARG A 662 6.79 -7.50 20.88
N PRO A 663 6.12 -6.74 19.99
CA PRO A 663 5.70 -5.38 20.27
C PRO A 663 4.69 -5.29 21.41
N LEU A 664 4.80 -4.25 22.23
CA LEU A 664 3.89 -3.94 23.32
C LEU A 664 2.59 -3.37 22.74
N GLN A 665 1.46 -4.01 23.04
CA GLN A 665 0.11 -3.58 22.61
C GLN A 665 -0.55 -2.62 23.60
N GLU A 666 0.17 -2.21 24.65
CA GLU A 666 -0.29 -1.27 25.67
C GLU A 666 0.49 0.05 25.55
N LEU A 667 -0.15 1.18 25.87
CA LEU A 667 0.50 2.49 25.86
C LEU A 667 1.42 2.63 27.08
N LEU A 668 2.70 2.29 26.89
CA LEU A 668 3.75 2.37 27.92
C LEU A 668 4.77 3.48 27.59
N PRO A 669 5.31 4.19 28.60
CA PRO A 669 6.31 5.25 28.39
C PRO A 669 7.70 4.67 28.19
N VAL A 670 7.99 4.28 26.95
CA VAL A 670 9.31 3.77 26.53
C VAL A 670 10.04 4.82 25.73
N PHE A 671 11.29 5.08 26.08
CA PHE A 671 12.17 6.01 25.38
C PHE A 671 13.04 5.23 24.38
N SER A 672 12.98 5.58 23.10
CA SER A 672 13.63 4.85 22.01
C SER A 672 14.44 5.80 21.11
N ARG A 673 15.45 5.26 20.43
CA ARG A 673 16.26 6.02 19.46
C ARG A 673 15.45 6.48 18.25
N ALA A 674 14.65 5.56 17.70
CA ALA A 674 13.91 5.73 16.46
C ALA A 674 12.53 5.09 16.55
N LYS A 675 11.58 5.59 15.75
CA LYS A 675 10.24 5.01 15.64
C LYS A 675 9.61 5.30 14.28
N THR A 676 8.57 4.55 13.91
CA THR A 676 7.69 4.90 12.78
C THR A 676 6.45 5.61 13.30
N THR A 677 5.62 6.17 12.41
CA THR A 677 4.39 6.87 12.82
C THR A 677 3.37 6.00 13.55
N SER A 678 3.48 4.67 13.45
CA SER A 678 2.60 3.72 14.14
C SER A 678 3.00 3.46 15.59
N TYR A 679 4.24 3.78 15.97
CA TYR A 679 4.77 3.51 17.30
C TYR A 679 4.67 4.74 18.23
N SER A 680 4.36 4.47 19.49
CA SER A 680 4.13 5.50 20.52
C SER A 680 5.34 5.72 21.44
N ASP A 681 6.50 5.16 21.10
CA ASP A 681 7.76 5.40 21.80
C ASP A 681 8.12 6.90 21.84
N ILE A 682 8.83 7.34 22.87
CA ILE A 682 9.32 8.71 23.04
C ILE A 682 10.74 8.80 22.48
N LEU A 683 10.98 9.70 21.52
CA LEU A 683 12.30 9.79 20.87
C LEU A 683 13.36 10.47 21.74
N ILE A 684 14.52 9.81 21.89
CA ILE A 684 15.73 10.35 22.54
C ILE A 684 16.97 10.23 21.66
N PRO A 685 17.95 11.14 21.84
CA PRO A 685 19.29 10.91 21.32
C PRO A 685 19.90 9.70 22.03
N LEU A 686 20.15 8.65 21.26
CA LEU A 686 20.79 7.43 21.75
C LEU A 686 21.80 6.95 20.70
N ARG A 687 23.01 6.62 21.15
CA ARG A 687 24.09 6.10 20.29
C ARG A 687 23.86 4.61 19.99
N ARG A 688 24.27 4.14 18.81
CA ARG A 688 24.34 2.70 18.51
C ARG A 688 25.52 2.02 19.21
N ILE A 689 25.42 0.70 19.41
CA ILE A 689 26.54 -0.12 19.88
C ILE A 689 27.75 0.02 18.96
N SER A 690 27.51 0.06 17.64
CA SER A 690 28.53 0.26 16.62
C SER A 690 28.12 1.44 15.74
N GLU A 691 28.69 2.62 16.03
CA GLU A 691 28.58 3.79 15.17
C GLU A 691 29.66 3.77 14.09
N PRO A 692 29.34 4.11 12.83
CA PRO A 692 30.35 4.28 11.80
C PRO A 692 31.28 5.46 12.13
N ALA A 693 32.52 5.39 11.65
CA ALA A 693 33.48 6.47 11.84
C ALA A 693 33.01 7.76 11.14
N GLU A 694 33.30 8.91 11.76
CA GLU A 694 33.04 10.23 11.18
C GLU A 694 33.68 10.35 9.78
N PRO A 695 33.01 11.05 8.85
CA PRO A 695 33.45 11.10 7.47
C PRO A 695 34.68 11.99 7.31
N THR A 696 35.55 11.62 6.37
CA THR A 696 36.59 12.53 5.89
C THR A 696 35.97 13.58 4.97
N THR A 697 36.39 14.83 5.10
CA THR A 697 35.90 15.92 4.26
C THR A 697 36.68 15.96 2.95
N GLU A 698 36.07 15.48 1.87
CA GLU A 698 36.52 15.70 0.49
C GLU A 698 35.58 16.71 -0.19
N ASP A 699 36.08 17.52 -1.10
CA ASP A 699 35.25 18.45 -1.86
C ASP A 699 34.30 17.72 -2.81
N PHE A 700 33.10 18.28 -3.02
CA PHE A 700 32.07 17.69 -3.87
C PHE A 700 32.58 17.37 -5.28
N GLU A 701 33.46 18.21 -5.85
CA GLU A 701 33.99 17.99 -7.21
C GLU A 701 35.00 16.85 -7.31
N MET A 702 35.66 16.49 -6.22
CA MET A 702 36.63 15.39 -6.20
C MET A 702 35.95 14.01 -6.09
N LYS A 703 34.65 13.98 -5.79
CA LYS A 703 33.89 12.76 -5.61
C LYS A 703 33.46 12.14 -6.93
N TYR A 704 33.33 10.83 -6.96
CA TYR A 704 32.84 10.10 -8.13
C TYR A 704 31.38 10.44 -8.41
N LYS A 705 31.11 10.89 -9.64
CA LYS A 705 29.74 11.13 -10.13
C LYS A 705 29.04 9.79 -10.37
N ARG A 706 28.52 9.17 -9.32
CA ARG A 706 27.84 7.85 -9.32
C ARG A 706 26.86 7.79 -8.15
N LEU A 707 25.77 7.04 -8.32
CA LEU A 707 24.86 6.68 -7.22
C LEU A 707 25.38 5.41 -6.55
N PHE A 708 25.71 5.49 -5.27
CA PHE A 708 26.31 4.38 -4.54
C PHE A 708 25.47 3.90 -3.36
N TRP A 709 25.43 2.58 -3.17
CA TRP A 709 24.89 1.94 -1.97
C TRP A 709 25.47 0.55 -1.77
N ARG A 710 25.64 0.20 -0.49
CA ARG A 710 25.97 -1.16 -0.07
C ARG A 710 25.20 -1.54 1.18
N GLY A 711 24.37 -2.56 1.05
CA GLY A 711 23.57 -3.06 2.16
C GLY A 711 24.08 -4.39 2.71
N LYS A 712 23.81 -4.60 4.00
CA LYS A 712 23.94 -5.89 4.66
C LYS A 712 22.55 -6.32 5.13
N VAL A 713 22.18 -7.56 4.79
CA VAL A 713 20.96 -8.19 5.27
C VAL A 713 21.35 -9.44 6.06
N ASP A 714 20.99 -9.47 7.34
CA ASP A 714 21.16 -10.64 8.20
C ASP A 714 19.88 -10.77 9.04
N ARG A 715 19.07 -11.78 8.70
CA ARG A 715 17.76 -12.04 9.33
C ARG A 715 17.37 -13.51 9.18
N TYR A 716 16.51 -13.97 10.07
CA TYR A 716 15.93 -15.32 10.03
C TYR A 716 14.49 -15.29 9.49
N GLY A 717 14.07 -16.36 8.79
CA GLY A 717 12.67 -16.52 8.36
C GLY A 717 12.26 -15.64 7.17
N THR A 718 12.96 -15.78 6.03
CA THR A 718 12.59 -15.09 4.80
C THR A 718 11.34 -15.70 4.16
N SER A 719 10.42 -14.84 3.73
CA SER A 719 9.23 -15.24 2.97
C SER A 719 9.38 -14.96 1.48
N HIS A 720 8.62 -15.68 0.65
CA HIS A 720 8.54 -15.43 -0.79
C HIS A 720 8.17 -13.96 -1.08
N GLU A 721 7.25 -13.39 -0.31
CA GLU A 721 6.81 -12.00 -0.43
C GLU A 721 7.95 -11.01 -0.14
N LEU A 722 8.74 -11.22 0.91
CA LEU A 722 9.82 -10.32 1.34
C LEU A 722 10.95 -10.23 0.30
N VAL A 723 11.31 -11.33 -0.36
CA VAL A 723 12.37 -11.31 -1.39
C VAL A 723 11.99 -10.42 -2.59
N ARG A 724 10.70 -10.34 -2.94
CA ARG A 724 10.22 -9.56 -4.09
C ARG A 724 9.71 -8.16 -3.71
N GLY A 725 9.17 -8.02 -2.50
CA GLY A 725 8.55 -6.79 -2.00
C GLY A 725 9.43 -5.97 -1.07
N GLY A 726 10.50 -6.54 -0.51
CA GLY A 726 11.41 -5.85 0.38
C GLY A 726 12.08 -4.65 -0.31
N HIS A 727 12.11 -3.52 0.37
CA HIS A 727 12.56 -2.26 -0.23
C HIS A 727 14.05 -2.29 -0.65
N GLN A 728 14.92 -2.96 0.11
CA GLN A 728 16.34 -3.12 -0.25
C GLN A 728 16.50 -4.06 -1.44
N GLU A 729 15.75 -5.15 -1.46
CA GLU A 729 15.72 -6.17 -2.50
C GLU A 729 15.25 -5.58 -3.83
N ARG A 730 14.13 -4.85 -3.81
CA ARG A 730 13.63 -4.13 -4.98
C ARG A 730 14.60 -3.08 -5.49
N LEU A 731 15.25 -2.33 -4.60
CA LEU A 731 16.24 -1.34 -4.98
C LEU A 731 17.38 -2.00 -5.77
N VAL A 732 17.91 -3.11 -5.26
CA VAL A 732 18.99 -3.87 -5.92
C VAL A 732 18.50 -4.49 -7.23
N HIS A 733 17.31 -5.09 -7.26
CA HIS A 733 16.72 -5.69 -8.45
C HIS A 733 16.52 -4.64 -9.56
N THR A 734 15.81 -3.55 -9.26
CA THR A 734 15.45 -2.53 -10.24
C THR A 734 16.69 -1.89 -10.91
N LEU A 735 17.80 -1.81 -10.17
CA LEU A 735 19.03 -1.17 -10.66
C LEU A 735 20.03 -2.14 -11.31
N ASN A 736 20.00 -3.43 -11.00
CA ASN A 736 20.99 -4.40 -11.50
C ASN A 736 20.42 -5.49 -12.40
N ASN A 737 19.19 -5.96 -12.14
CA ASN A 737 18.61 -7.11 -12.84
C ASN A 737 17.12 -6.91 -13.21
N PRO A 738 16.74 -5.78 -13.83
CA PRO A 738 15.34 -5.55 -14.18
C PRO A 738 14.85 -6.54 -15.23
N ALA A 739 13.61 -7.02 -15.11
CA ALA A 739 13.02 -7.89 -16.12
C ALA A 739 12.80 -7.17 -17.46
N SER A 740 12.83 -7.89 -18.58
CA SER A 740 12.65 -7.30 -19.92
C SER A 740 11.28 -6.64 -20.16
N SER A 741 10.28 -6.99 -19.35
CA SER A 741 8.96 -6.35 -19.40
C SER A 741 8.86 -5.09 -18.53
N GLU A 742 9.83 -4.82 -17.67
CA GLU A 742 9.80 -3.66 -16.78
C GLU A 742 10.15 -2.38 -17.53
N LYS A 743 9.41 -1.33 -17.19
CA LYS A 743 9.56 -0.01 -17.79
C LYS A 743 9.55 1.04 -16.70
N THR A 744 10.43 2.01 -16.82
CA THR A 744 10.48 3.17 -15.94
C THR A 744 9.91 4.40 -16.63
N VAL A 745 9.23 5.25 -15.86
CA VAL A 745 8.73 6.53 -16.34
C VAL A 745 9.79 7.61 -16.15
N LEU A 746 10.16 8.26 -17.24
CA LEU A 746 11.14 9.37 -17.23
C LEU A 746 10.50 10.62 -17.81
N LEU A 747 10.97 11.78 -17.34
CA LEU A 747 10.64 13.07 -17.94
C LEU A 747 11.77 13.46 -18.89
N LEU A 748 11.56 13.25 -20.19
CA LEU A 748 12.60 13.43 -21.21
C LEU A 748 12.36 14.68 -22.08
N PRO A 749 13.42 15.30 -22.61
CA PRO A 749 13.29 16.42 -23.53
C PRO A 749 12.81 15.96 -24.92
N GLN A 750 11.80 16.66 -25.42
CA GLN A 750 11.32 16.61 -26.79
C GLN A 750 11.40 18.01 -27.38
N LYS A 751 12.47 18.30 -28.14
CA LYS A 751 12.80 19.65 -28.64
C LYS A 751 12.99 20.64 -27.49
N LYS A 752 12.07 21.60 -27.30
CA LYS A 752 12.16 22.65 -26.25
C LYS A 752 11.35 22.35 -25.00
N THR A 753 10.71 21.19 -24.94
CA THR A 753 9.68 20.88 -23.95
C THR A 753 9.89 19.49 -23.37
N LEU A 754 9.42 19.25 -22.14
CA LEU A 754 9.59 17.99 -21.42
C LEU A 754 8.30 17.16 -21.45
N ARG A 755 8.43 15.86 -21.69
CA ARG A 755 7.30 14.92 -21.72
C ARG A 755 7.63 13.62 -20.99
N TYR A 756 6.62 13.07 -20.32
CA TYR A 756 6.72 11.74 -19.71
C TYR A 756 6.74 10.64 -20.78
N GLU A 757 7.71 9.75 -20.67
CA GLU A 757 7.90 8.61 -21.57
C GLU A 757 8.25 7.36 -20.76
N GLN A 758 7.76 6.20 -21.21
CA GLN A 758 8.18 4.90 -20.67
C GLN A 758 9.42 4.44 -21.43
N VAL A 759 10.43 4.02 -20.68
CA VAL A 759 11.69 3.49 -21.21
C VAL A 759 11.93 2.13 -20.56
N PRO A 760 12.44 1.11 -21.29
CA PRO A 760 12.86 -0.14 -20.66
C PRO A 760 13.86 0.13 -19.53
N THR A 761 13.62 -0.45 -18.35
CA THR A 761 14.44 -0.18 -17.16
C THR A 761 15.91 -0.57 -17.38
N ALA A 762 16.16 -1.65 -18.14
CA ALA A 762 17.51 -2.08 -18.51
C ALA A 762 18.28 -1.01 -19.30
N ASP A 763 17.65 -0.43 -20.34
CA ASP A 763 18.29 0.55 -21.22
C ASP A 763 18.74 1.80 -20.45
N ILE A 764 17.93 2.28 -19.50
CA ILE A 764 18.25 3.46 -18.71
C ILE A 764 19.38 3.15 -17.72
N ASN A 765 19.37 2.00 -17.04
CA ASN A 765 20.41 1.62 -16.07
C ASN A 765 21.81 1.57 -16.70
N GLU A 766 21.91 1.25 -17.99
CA GLU A 766 23.19 1.25 -18.70
C GLU A 766 23.75 2.66 -18.99
N LEU A 767 22.92 3.71 -18.92
CA LEU A 767 23.30 5.07 -19.31
C LEU A 767 23.94 5.89 -18.20
N PHE A 768 23.66 5.59 -16.94
CA PHE A 768 24.19 6.35 -15.82
C PHE A 768 25.01 5.47 -14.86
N PRO A 769 26.07 6.03 -14.25
CA PRO A 769 26.94 5.28 -13.35
C PRO A 769 26.21 4.98 -12.03
N ILE A 770 25.79 3.72 -11.86
CA ILE A 770 25.15 3.19 -10.66
C ILE A 770 26.03 2.10 -10.07
N ASP A 771 26.16 2.10 -8.75
CA ASP A 771 26.72 0.96 -8.06
C ASP A 771 25.99 0.71 -6.75
N VAL A 772 24.94 -0.11 -6.84
CA VAL A 772 24.07 -0.48 -5.73
C VAL A 772 24.10 -2.00 -5.64
N ALA A 773 24.48 -2.56 -4.50
CA ALA A 773 24.51 -4.02 -4.33
C ALA A 773 24.47 -4.40 -2.85
N PHE A 774 24.14 -5.65 -2.54
CA PHE A 774 24.39 -6.19 -1.21
C PHE A 774 25.88 -6.56 -1.07
N SER A 775 26.49 -6.21 0.06
CA SER A 775 27.78 -6.80 0.44
C SER A 775 27.59 -8.17 1.08
N GLU A 776 26.53 -8.33 1.88
CA GLU A 776 26.16 -9.57 2.53
C GLU A 776 24.63 -9.73 2.47
N TYR A 777 24.18 -10.94 2.13
CA TYR A 777 22.76 -11.29 2.09
C TYR A 777 22.57 -12.68 2.69
N ASN A 778 22.19 -12.70 3.96
CA ASN A 778 22.06 -13.88 4.81
C ASN A 778 20.61 -14.06 5.29
N ALA A 779 19.64 -13.82 4.42
CA ALA A 779 18.23 -13.80 4.79
C ALA A 779 17.57 -15.20 4.82
N CYS A 780 18.12 -16.15 4.06
CA CYS A 780 17.53 -17.47 3.81
C CYS A 780 18.07 -18.58 4.75
N LYS A 781 18.59 -18.21 5.93
CA LYS A 781 19.03 -19.17 6.95
C LYS A 781 17.81 -19.67 7.75
N ASP A 782 17.24 -20.79 7.38
CA ASP A 782 16.19 -21.45 8.17
C ASP A 782 16.80 -22.37 9.24
N ALA A 783 16.52 -22.07 10.52
CA ALA A 783 16.89 -22.96 11.63
C ALA A 783 16.25 -24.36 11.48
N ALA A 784 15.04 -24.46 10.92
CA ALA A 784 14.30 -25.71 10.73
C ALA A 784 14.63 -26.46 9.42
N ALA A 785 14.99 -25.76 8.33
CA ALA A 785 15.29 -26.39 7.04
C ALA A 785 16.66 -27.08 7.04
N SER A 786 17.59 -26.63 7.90
CA SER A 786 18.90 -27.27 8.08
C SER A 786 18.80 -28.73 8.58
N GLN A 787 17.71 -29.10 9.25
CA GLN A 787 17.50 -30.44 9.81
C GLN A 787 16.75 -31.40 8.87
N THR A 788 16.03 -30.88 7.87
CA THR A 788 15.19 -31.70 6.97
C THR A 788 15.70 -31.78 5.54
N GLY A 789 16.64 -30.92 5.13
CA GLY A 789 17.26 -30.97 3.81
C GLY A 789 16.32 -30.67 2.63
N ILE A 790 15.13 -30.09 2.89
CA ILE A 790 14.05 -30.03 1.90
C ILE A 790 13.97 -28.73 1.08
N ASP A 791 14.59 -27.60 1.44
CA ASP A 791 14.54 -26.43 0.53
C ASP A 791 15.71 -25.44 0.69
N ASP A 792 16.78 -25.66 -0.08
CA ASP A 792 17.87 -24.69 -0.35
C ASP A 792 17.52 -23.76 -1.54
N THR A 793 16.24 -23.69 -1.91
CA THR A 793 15.74 -22.88 -3.04
C THR A 793 15.84 -21.39 -2.75
N CYS A 794 15.46 -20.92 -1.55
CA CYS A 794 15.59 -19.51 -1.17
C CYS A 794 17.01 -18.96 -1.37
N ASN A 795 18.04 -19.70 -0.92
CA ASN A 795 19.43 -19.29 -1.08
C ASN A 795 19.85 -19.23 -2.55
N LYS A 796 19.43 -20.20 -3.37
CA LYS A 796 19.75 -20.26 -4.80
C LYS A 796 19.07 -19.14 -5.58
N ASP A 797 17.79 -18.90 -5.31
CA ASP A 797 16.99 -17.85 -5.93
C ASP A 797 17.57 -16.48 -5.57
N ALA A 798 17.85 -16.24 -4.28
CA ALA A 798 18.45 -14.99 -3.82
C ALA A 798 19.87 -14.79 -4.36
N ALA A 799 20.69 -15.83 -4.45
CA ALA A 799 22.06 -15.73 -4.98
C ALA A 799 22.09 -15.42 -6.49
N ALA A 800 21.11 -15.92 -7.25
CA ALA A 800 20.98 -15.63 -8.67
C ALA A 800 20.40 -14.23 -8.95
N GLU A 801 19.52 -13.74 -8.08
CA GLU A 801 18.89 -12.42 -8.22
C GLU A 801 19.80 -11.29 -7.71
N PHE A 802 20.48 -11.52 -6.58
CA PHE A 802 21.26 -10.51 -5.89
C PHE A 802 22.76 -10.80 -5.96
N HIS A 803 23.39 -10.36 -7.03
CA HIS A 803 24.85 -10.42 -7.16
C HIS A 803 25.52 -9.56 -6.08
N LYS A 804 26.24 -10.22 -5.17
CA LYS A 804 26.95 -9.55 -4.08
C LYS A 804 28.21 -8.86 -4.59
N LYS A 805 28.51 -7.68 -4.04
CA LYS A 805 29.78 -6.97 -4.28
C LYS A 805 30.43 -6.62 -2.94
N PRO A 806 31.75 -6.81 -2.78
CA PRO A 806 32.43 -6.51 -1.53
C PRO A 806 32.34 -5.02 -1.15
N GLN A 807 32.47 -4.74 0.15
CA GLN A 807 32.53 -3.39 0.72
C GLN A 807 33.97 -2.86 0.66
N ASP A 808 34.55 -2.80 -0.53
CA ASP A 808 35.94 -2.36 -0.70
C ASP A 808 36.05 -0.84 -0.94
N GLU A 809 34.98 -0.22 -1.44
CA GLU A 809 34.91 1.20 -1.75
C GLU A 809 34.20 1.98 -0.63
N GLU A 810 34.82 3.09 -0.20
CA GLU A 810 34.26 3.97 0.80
C GLU A 810 33.01 4.68 0.26
N THR A 811 31.86 4.46 0.91
CA THR A 811 30.54 4.98 0.52
C THR A 811 30.59 6.47 0.16
N LEU A 812 31.27 7.25 0.99
CA LEU A 812 31.26 8.71 0.92
C LEU A 812 32.21 9.30 -0.12
N ARG A 813 32.93 8.49 -0.91
CA ARG A 813 33.68 8.96 -2.09
C ARG A 813 32.81 9.28 -3.29
N HIS A 814 31.51 9.09 -3.17
CA HIS A 814 30.53 9.28 -4.23
C HIS A 814 29.73 10.56 -4.03
N LYS A 815 29.39 11.25 -5.12
CA LYS A 815 28.56 12.46 -5.09
C LYS A 815 27.14 12.15 -4.58
N TYR A 816 26.61 10.98 -4.88
CA TYR A 816 25.22 10.60 -4.54
C TYR A 816 25.22 9.27 -3.79
N VAL A 817 24.62 9.26 -2.61
CA VAL A 817 24.56 8.08 -1.73
C VAL A 817 23.11 7.75 -1.47
N MET A 818 22.68 6.54 -1.83
CA MET A 818 21.37 6.07 -1.43
C MET A 818 21.39 5.75 0.06
N VAL A 819 20.40 6.23 0.80
CA VAL A 819 20.23 5.95 2.22
C VAL A 819 18.85 5.33 2.40
N VAL A 820 18.83 4.04 2.68
CA VAL A 820 17.61 3.25 2.92
C VAL A 820 17.65 2.63 4.30
N ASP A 821 16.47 2.42 4.85
CA ASP A 821 16.28 1.76 6.14
C ASP A 821 16.83 0.33 6.15
N GLY A 822 17.04 -0.20 7.36
CA GLY A 822 17.25 -1.62 7.59
C GLY A 822 15.95 -2.31 7.97
N ASP A 823 16.02 -3.62 8.22
CA ASP A 823 14.86 -4.42 8.61
C ASP A 823 14.32 -4.05 10.00
N ASN A 824 15.20 -3.55 10.87
CA ASN A 824 14.89 -3.28 12.27
C ASN A 824 14.89 -1.78 12.63
N GLY A 825 15.43 -0.88 11.80
CA GLY A 825 15.60 0.52 12.15
C GLY A 825 16.15 1.40 11.03
N PRO A 826 16.35 2.72 11.26
CA PRO A 826 16.88 3.63 10.26
C PRO A 826 18.35 3.32 9.93
N SER A 827 18.79 3.77 8.75
CA SER A 827 20.18 3.60 8.29
C SER A 827 21.21 4.29 9.21
N PRO A 828 22.36 3.67 9.53
CA PRO A 828 23.45 4.35 10.24
C PRO A 828 24.14 5.43 9.39
N GLU A 829 23.95 5.41 8.07
CA GLU A 829 24.63 6.33 7.16
C GLU A 829 23.97 7.72 7.05
N VAL A 830 22.80 7.95 7.66
CA VAL A 830 22.04 9.22 7.51
C VAL A 830 22.88 10.43 7.92
N LEU A 831 23.28 10.50 9.20
CA LEU A 831 24.05 11.63 9.73
C LEU A 831 25.46 11.70 9.13
N ARG A 832 26.07 10.54 8.85
CA ARG A 832 27.40 10.45 8.24
C ARG A 832 27.41 11.02 6.82
N THR A 833 26.38 10.70 6.02
CA THR A 833 26.21 11.26 4.67
C THR A 833 25.90 12.75 4.74
N LEU A 834 25.03 13.19 5.66
CA LEU A 834 24.73 14.62 5.85
C LEU A 834 25.96 15.45 6.23
N ARG A 835 26.84 14.93 7.09
CA ARG A 835 28.10 15.59 7.50
C ARG A 835 29.18 15.53 6.42
N SER A 836 28.99 14.69 5.40
CA SER A 836 29.86 14.62 4.24
C SER A 836 29.44 15.64 3.17
N ASN A 837 30.31 15.93 2.21
CA ASN A 837 29.93 16.67 1.00
C ASN A 837 29.31 15.74 -0.07
N SER A 838 28.49 14.77 0.34
CA SER A 838 27.74 13.88 -0.56
C SER A 838 26.24 14.15 -0.42
N VAL A 839 25.47 13.90 -1.48
CA VAL A 839 24.02 14.11 -1.48
C VAL A 839 23.32 12.85 -0.98
N PRO A 840 22.59 12.89 0.15
CA PRO A 840 21.79 11.76 0.59
C PRO A 840 20.51 11.65 -0.24
N PHE A 841 20.32 10.51 -0.92
CA PHE A 841 19.07 10.10 -1.54
C PHE A 841 18.32 9.24 -0.51
N TYR A 842 17.44 9.85 0.25
CA TYR A 842 16.92 9.29 1.49
C TYR A 842 15.51 8.72 1.31
N ALA A 843 15.35 7.42 1.55
CA ALA A 843 14.06 6.74 1.58
C ALA A 843 13.88 6.07 2.94
N SER A 844 12.97 6.59 3.77
CA SER A 844 12.79 6.13 5.14
C SER A 844 11.41 6.36 5.71
N ILE A 845 10.94 5.44 6.55
CA ILE A 845 9.71 5.56 7.36
C ILE A 845 9.97 5.96 8.81
N PHE A 846 11.24 6.03 9.20
CA PHE A 846 11.63 6.29 10.58
C PHE A 846 11.76 7.77 10.88
N LYS A 847 11.52 8.07 12.15
CA LYS A 847 11.81 9.33 12.79
C LYS A 847 12.78 9.09 13.94
N GLU A 848 13.70 10.01 14.10
CA GLU A 848 14.65 10.14 15.20
C GLU A 848 14.51 11.55 15.81
N TRP A 849 15.19 11.83 16.92
CA TRP A 849 15.11 13.11 17.63
C TRP A 849 15.38 14.35 16.74
N TYR A 850 16.18 14.18 15.69
CA TYR A 850 16.56 15.24 14.76
C TYR A 850 15.69 15.32 13.49
N SER A 851 14.75 14.39 13.26
CA SER A 851 14.03 14.31 11.99
C SER A 851 13.22 15.56 11.66
N GLU A 852 12.62 16.23 12.65
CA GLU A 852 11.89 17.49 12.43
C GLU A 852 12.81 18.66 12.03
N ARG A 853 14.11 18.54 12.30
CA ARG A 853 15.14 19.51 11.93
C ARG A 853 15.68 19.27 10.51
N LEU A 854 15.37 18.14 9.89
CA LEU A 854 15.79 17.84 8.52
C LEU A 854 14.71 18.23 7.52
N LEU A 855 15.10 19.04 6.54
CA LEU A 855 14.18 19.61 5.56
C LEU A 855 14.44 18.96 4.19
N PRO A 856 13.42 18.31 3.60
CA PRO A 856 13.55 17.66 2.30
C PRO A 856 13.83 18.67 1.20
N TRP A 857 14.59 18.28 0.18
CA TRP A 857 15.08 19.13 -0.92
C TRP A 857 16.03 20.26 -0.51
N ILE A 858 16.37 20.37 0.78
CA ILE A 858 17.34 21.33 1.33
C ILE A 858 18.55 20.59 1.88
N HIS A 859 18.34 19.64 2.79
CA HIS A 859 19.42 18.87 3.42
C HIS A 859 19.64 17.51 2.74
N PHE A 860 18.62 16.99 2.05
CA PHE A 860 18.67 15.70 1.36
C PHE A 860 17.64 15.64 0.22
N VAL A 861 17.80 14.66 -0.66
CA VAL A 861 16.85 14.35 -1.74
C VAL A 861 15.88 13.25 -1.26
N PRO A 862 14.58 13.55 -1.03
CA PRO A 862 13.62 12.56 -0.56
C PRO A 862 13.24 11.60 -1.70
N ILE A 863 13.23 10.30 -1.42
CA ILE A 863 12.85 9.24 -2.36
C ILE A 863 11.65 8.46 -1.79
N ASP A 864 10.61 8.28 -2.60
CA ASP A 864 9.46 7.46 -2.23
C ASP A 864 9.85 5.98 -2.20
N LEU A 865 9.36 5.24 -1.20
CA LEU A 865 9.66 3.82 -1.00
C LEU A 865 9.24 2.92 -2.18
N ARG A 866 8.30 3.36 -3.01
CA ARG A 866 7.90 2.64 -4.23
C ARG A 866 8.96 2.72 -5.33
N PHE A 867 9.97 3.59 -5.21
CA PHE A 867 11.03 3.85 -6.19
C PHE A 867 10.59 4.21 -7.62
N HIS A 868 9.29 4.42 -7.86
CA HIS A 868 8.72 4.76 -9.16
C HIS A 868 9.28 6.05 -9.80
N ALA A 869 9.82 6.95 -8.98
CA ALA A 869 10.44 8.21 -9.41
C ALA A 869 11.99 8.20 -9.35
N LEU A 870 12.61 7.09 -8.92
CA LEU A 870 14.04 7.02 -8.61
C LEU A 870 14.90 7.40 -9.82
N HIS A 871 14.75 6.69 -10.94
CA HIS A 871 15.53 6.97 -12.16
C HIS A 871 15.31 8.38 -12.67
N SER A 872 14.06 8.86 -12.66
CA SER A 872 13.74 10.22 -13.09
C SER A 872 14.42 11.29 -12.22
N THR A 873 14.53 11.04 -10.91
CA THR A 873 15.23 11.91 -9.97
C THR A 873 16.75 11.83 -10.17
N VAL A 874 17.30 10.64 -10.39
CA VAL A 874 18.74 10.48 -10.67
C VAL A 874 19.13 11.17 -11.99
N VAL A 875 18.31 11.02 -13.03
CA VAL A 875 18.49 11.69 -14.33
C VAL A 875 18.48 13.21 -14.19
N TYR A 876 17.64 13.78 -13.32
CA TYR A 876 17.66 15.22 -13.04
C TYR A 876 19.03 15.70 -12.55
N PHE A 877 19.64 15.00 -11.61
CA PHE A 877 20.92 15.41 -11.02
C PHE A 877 22.13 15.05 -11.88
N MET A 878 22.13 13.88 -12.52
CA MET A 878 23.28 13.36 -13.27
C MET A 878 23.27 13.72 -14.76
N GLY A 879 22.11 14.11 -15.30
CA GLY A 879 21.91 14.31 -16.72
C GLY A 879 22.00 13.02 -17.54
N LEU A 880 21.75 13.15 -18.84
CA LEU A 880 21.96 12.11 -19.84
C LEU A 880 22.95 12.64 -20.87
N GLN A 881 24.14 12.05 -20.90
CA GLN A 881 25.15 12.40 -21.89
C GLN A 881 24.94 11.59 -23.17
N LYS A 882 25.25 12.22 -24.30
CA LYS A 882 25.30 11.57 -25.60
C LYS A 882 26.48 10.58 -25.64
N ARG A 883 26.25 9.32 -25.30
CA ARG A 883 27.27 8.25 -25.32
C ARG A 883 27.00 7.23 -26.41
N ASP A 884 28.00 7.01 -27.26
CA ASP A 884 28.21 5.84 -28.14
C ASP A 884 26.96 5.23 -28.80
N GLY A 885 26.19 6.04 -29.55
CA GLY A 885 25.11 5.53 -30.39
C GLY A 885 23.96 4.83 -29.66
N ARG A 886 23.88 4.95 -28.32
CA ARG A 886 22.80 4.36 -27.53
C ARG A 886 21.53 5.19 -27.68
N MET A 887 20.44 4.48 -27.95
CA MET A 887 19.15 5.07 -28.25
C MET A 887 18.15 4.75 -27.15
N LEU A 888 17.56 5.77 -26.54
CA LEU A 888 16.37 5.60 -25.71
C LEU A 888 15.14 5.67 -26.62
N ASN A 889 14.32 4.62 -26.63
CA ASN A 889 13.15 4.54 -27.51
C ASN A 889 13.49 4.81 -28.99
N GLY A 890 14.65 4.35 -29.47
CA GLY A 890 15.07 4.52 -30.87
C GLY A 890 15.56 5.92 -31.26
N ARG A 891 15.81 6.80 -30.29
CA ARG A 891 16.45 8.11 -30.52
C ARG A 891 17.54 8.42 -29.51
N GLU A 892 18.50 9.23 -29.90
CA GLU A 892 19.47 9.82 -28.96
C GLU A 892 18.77 10.88 -28.11
N VAL A 893 18.94 10.79 -26.79
CA VAL A 893 18.39 11.76 -25.83
C VAL A 893 19.55 12.34 -25.04
N GLU A 894 19.62 13.65 -25.00
CA GLU A 894 20.61 14.40 -24.23
C GLU A 894 19.88 15.31 -23.24
N MET A 895 20.33 15.31 -22.00
CA MET A 895 19.79 16.14 -20.93
C MET A 895 20.95 16.65 -20.08
N GLU A 896 21.00 17.97 -19.91
CA GLU A 896 21.98 18.62 -19.04
C GLU A 896 21.79 18.16 -17.58
N ASP A 897 22.90 18.02 -16.87
CA ASP A 897 22.87 17.66 -15.46
C ASP A 897 22.59 18.86 -14.55
N ARG A 898 22.13 18.60 -13.33
CA ARG A 898 21.87 19.61 -12.29
C ARG A 898 22.75 19.37 -11.09
N GLN A 899 24.05 19.17 -11.33
CA GLN A 899 25.01 18.94 -10.26
C GLN A 899 25.09 20.12 -9.28
N ASP A 900 24.86 21.35 -9.74
CA ASP A 900 24.84 22.54 -8.87
C ASP A 900 23.75 22.45 -7.79
N ASP A 901 22.56 21.95 -8.14
CA ASP A 901 21.49 21.72 -7.18
C ASP A 901 21.90 20.64 -6.17
N GLY A 902 22.55 19.57 -6.65
CA GLY A 902 23.07 18.50 -5.79
C GLY A 902 24.14 19.01 -4.82
N LYS A 903 25.12 19.76 -5.33
CA LYS A 903 26.18 20.39 -4.54
C LYS A 903 25.59 21.31 -3.48
N TRP A 904 24.62 22.15 -3.86
CA TRP A 904 23.95 23.03 -2.92
C TRP A 904 23.26 22.24 -1.81
N ILE A 905 22.54 21.16 -2.12
CA ILE A 905 21.90 20.29 -1.10
C ILE A 905 22.95 19.68 -0.16
N ALA A 906 24.05 19.14 -0.69
CA ALA A 906 25.12 18.57 0.12
C ALA A 906 25.74 19.61 1.08
N GLU A 907 26.05 20.81 0.56
CA GLU A 907 26.61 21.89 1.37
C GLU A 907 25.62 22.39 2.44
N GLN A 908 24.33 22.52 2.12
CA GLN A 908 23.32 22.92 3.10
C GLN A 908 23.10 21.85 4.16
N GLY A 909 23.02 20.57 3.77
CA GLY A 909 22.92 19.44 4.69
C GLY A 909 24.07 19.42 5.69
N LYS A 910 25.31 19.57 5.19
CA LYS A 910 26.52 19.63 6.03
C LYS A 910 26.52 20.81 6.98
N ARG A 911 26.33 22.04 6.45
CA ARG A 911 26.28 23.26 7.26
C ARG A 911 25.20 23.20 8.34
N TRP A 912 24.06 22.60 8.03
CA TRP A 912 22.98 22.45 8.99
C TRP A 912 23.27 21.40 10.05
N ALA A 913 23.84 20.25 9.67
CA ALA A 913 24.25 19.22 10.62
C ALA A 913 25.29 19.75 11.63
N GLU A 914 26.24 20.56 11.17
CA GLU A 914 27.25 21.23 12.01
C GLU A 914 26.68 22.34 12.90
N LYS A 915 25.44 22.79 12.65
CA LYS A 915 24.82 23.93 13.33
C LYS A 915 23.67 23.54 14.28
N ALA A 916 22.88 22.52 13.93
CA ALA A 916 21.62 22.20 14.60
C ALA A 916 21.45 20.71 14.97
N ILE A 917 22.45 19.87 14.66
CA ILE A 917 22.47 18.42 14.93
C ILE A 917 23.82 18.01 15.56
N ARG A 918 24.34 18.87 16.44
CA ARG A 918 25.56 18.61 17.19
C ARG A 918 25.27 17.84 18.48
N ARG A 919 26.33 17.41 19.17
CA ARG A 919 26.22 16.80 20.50
C ARG A 919 25.59 17.77 21.50
N GLU A 920 25.89 19.06 21.41
CA GLU A 920 25.27 20.10 22.24
C GLU A 920 23.76 20.23 21.97
N ASP A 921 23.33 20.05 20.71
CA ASP A 921 21.91 20.12 20.36
C ASP A 921 21.15 18.87 20.87
N MET A 922 21.82 17.72 21.00
CA MET A 922 21.29 16.54 21.69
C MET A 922 21.06 16.84 23.18
N GLU A 923 22.03 17.45 23.86
CA GLU A 923 21.91 17.85 25.27
C GLU A 923 20.73 18.82 25.46
N VAL A 924 20.58 19.83 24.59
CA VAL A 924 19.49 20.82 24.68
C VAL A 924 18.12 20.16 24.48
N TYR A 925 18.01 19.24 23.52
CA TYR A 925 16.77 18.47 23.29
C TYR A 925 16.45 17.57 24.49
N LEU A 926 17.44 16.83 24.99
CA LEU A 926 17.26 15.88 26.10
C LEU A 926 16.95 16.61 27.41
N PHE A 927 17.62 17.72 27.69
CA PHE A 927 17.31 18.56 28.84
C PHE A 927 15.87 19.05 28.77
N ARG A 928 15.42 19.50 27.59
CA ARG A 928 14.04 19.93 27.43
C ARG A 928 13.04 18.80 27.71
N LEU A 929 13.26 17.65 27.10
CA LEU A 929 12.41 16.47 27.25
C LEU A 929 12.32 16.02 28.71
N LEU A 930 13.45 15.97 29.42
CA LEU A 930 13.49 15.52 30.80
C LEU A 930 12.85 16.52 31.79
N LEU A 931 12.87 17.83 31.50
CA LEU A 931 12.07 18.80 32.28
C LEU A 931 10.56 18.56 32.11
N GLU A 932 10.10 18.32 30.88
CA GLU A 932 8.69 18.00 30.64
C GLU A 932 8.31 16.65 31.26
N TRP A 933 9.18 15.64 31.13
CA TRP A 933 8.96 14.32 31.72
C TRP A 933 8.90 14.36 33.24
N GLY A 934 9.85 15.06 33.88
CA GLY A 934 9.88 15.28 35.32
C GLY A 934 8.59 15.91 35.83
N ARG A 935 8.01 16.84 35.07
CA ARG A 935 6.70 17.39 35.38
C ARG A 935 5.57 16.37 35.19
N ILE A 936 5.56 15.58 34.11
CA ILE A 936 4.50 14.58 33.84
C ILE A 936 4.38 13.56 34.99
N VAL A 937 5.51 13.12 35.54
CA VAL A 937 5.57 12.10 36.61
C VAL A 937 5.41 12.69 38.02
N ALA A 938 5.40 14.02 38.17
CA ALA A 938 5.20 14.69 39.45
C ALA A 938 3.73 14.65 39.90
N GLU A 939 3.50 14.38 41.19
CA GLU A 939 2.15 14.35 41.77
C GLU A 939 1.45 15.72 41.70
N ASN A 940 2.20 16.80 41.85
CA ASN A 940 1.72 18.18 41.82
C ASN A 940 1.93 18.85 40.44
N ARG A 941 1.95 18.07 39.34
CA ARG A 941 2.22 18.57 37.98
C ARG A 941 1.38 19.76 37.50
N ASP A 942 0.15 19.88 38.03
CA ASP A 942 -0.79 20.95 37.71
C ASP A 942 -0.57 22.23 38.52
N GLU A 943 0.24 22.17 39.58
CA GLU A 943 0.56 23.29 40.47
C GLU A 943 1.99 23.81 40.24
N ILE A 944 2.86 22.98 39.67
CA ILE A 944 4.24 23.35 39.36
C ILE A 944 4.34 23.90 37.94
N GLY A 945 5.10 24.97 37.78
CA GLY A 945 5.41 25.60 36.51
C GLY A 945 6.36 26.78 36.72
N PHE A 946 7.12 27.13 35.69
CA PHE A 946 7.97 28.30 35.72
C PHE A 946 7.13 29.56 35.45
N GLU A 947 7.19 30.51 36.38
CA GLU A 947 6.61 31.84 36.23
C GLU A 947 7.73 32.88 36.18
N LEU A 948 7.60 33.87 35.29
CA LEU A 948 8.50 35.02 35.28
C LEU A 948 8.34 35.77 36.60
N ALA A 949 9.45 36.11 37.25
CA ALA A 949 9.44 37.00 38.40
C ALA A 949 8.71 38.29 38.01
N LYS A 950 7.63 38.63 38.72
CA LYS A 950 6.95 39.92 38.55
C LYS A 950 7.95 41.00 38.96
N GLY A 951 8.50 41.71 37.98
CA GLY A 951 9.31 42.90 38.24
C GLY A 951 8.48 43.89 39.07
N ASN A 952 9.01 44.30 40.23
CA ASN A 952 8.51 45.45 40.97
C ASN A 952 8.79 46.75 40.20
#